data_AF-A0A970XLH6-F1
#
_entry.id   AF-A0A970XLH6-F1
#
_cell.length_a   1.000
_cell.length_b   1.000
_cell.length_c   1.000
_cell.angle_alpha   90.00
_cell.angle_beta   90.00
_cell.angle_gamma   90.00
#
_symmetry.space_group_name_H-M   'P 1'
#
loop_
_entity.id
_entity.type
_entity.pdbx_description
1 polymer ?
#
loop_
_entity_poly.entity_id
_entity_poly.type
_entity_poly.pdbx_seq_one_letter_code
_entity_poly.pdbx_strand_id
1 'polypeptide(L)'
;MAQSQYDEIIFQINNLLKQEKIYPLYMGSIAEGKNDYKISQVYTKKNYDDSWITTLEECIVPLDTIVRNPRKFIIIEEDIVDVSLARSISIESVKHLAQHTNLIAAVKKDGSIIPSKILNTSKEESFEIYENRFIYTLLLKVNEFVERRTGIVKKALMQAGALGVDIKSNFKINDFSVDFTMSNSANFPFEAAFKKQGDEHSDLERIAYITRIYQDFLSSPFAKELKNCALVRPPITRTNVILKDPNFKKALTLWQFVESAEKMDFRIDTVTEATDLNATLTEKYRGIVFLNTVLLQSIAETRQENESLEKTLKQDQVLADDYVTKNIDDFVPDDFPQLKMDLNEVRRIYYRVPGQKTLSLTEIAKVNAALDRVYRQYRINKARDDSITKKRLIAKQLEEEAQAKRLALREARDIERAKKQEEARRRLEQRKLEAERRAALERAEQERLEAERRAEEERILLEAEKVRLEQERKRQEEEKRIEIEKQAAEEAHKLKIIEEQKMAARIQQEMEEYKARLESEEKRIELELIERQENYWKKQKELQLRLQVEDDKTKIFEKETFYFSKVKKDEKNKMTKLEMLRNTLRNAMIVEHYQEIESILESAKEHYSEEQLKEIRAEIKATEKAEEKKRKKKENKGRKNGLQKLTGLFSKKDKDIIENK
;
A
#
# COMPACT_ATOMS: atom_id res chain seq x y z
N MET A 1 -15.46 13.89 -34.67
CA MET A 1 -15.29 13.90 -36.13
C MET A 1 -14.64 12.64 -36.73
N ALA A 2 -14.13 11.68 -35.94
CA ALA A 2 -13.47 10.48 -36.47
C ALA A 2 -14.41 9.30 -36.84
N GLN A 3 -15.65 9.25 -36.34
CA GLN A 3 -16.58 8.13 -36.58
C GLN A 3 -16.95 7.95 -38.07
N SER A 4 -17.05 9.02 -38.87
CA SER A 4 -17.48 8.95 -40.29
C SER A 4 -16.50 8.16 -41.17
N GLN A 5 -15.19 8.36 -40.99
CA GLN A 5 -14.18 7.78 -41.88
C GLN A 5 -14.06 6.27 -41.70
N TYR A 6 -14.11 5.76 -40.46
CA TYR A 6 -14.01 4.33 -40.20
C TYR A 6 -15.23 3.57 -40.74
N ASP A 7 -16.43 4.12 -40.55
CA ASP A 7 -17.65 3.51 -41.07
C ASP A 7 -17.69 3.52 -42.60
N GLU A 8 -17.20 4.57 -43.25
CA GLU A 8 -17.06 4.63 -44.71
C GLU A 8 -16.10 3.56 -45.26
N ILE A 9 -14.91 3.39 -44.65
CA ILE A 9 -13.94 2.37 -45.08
C ILE A 9 -14.52 0.97 -44.89
N ILE A 10 -15.14 0.69 -43.74
CA ILE A 10 -15.77 -0.60 -43.46
C ILE A 10 -16.90 -0.88 -44.46
N PHE A 11 -17.68 0.14 -44.81
CA PHE A 11 -18.75 0.03 -45.80
C PHE A 11 -18.20 -0.28 -47.20
N GLN A 12 -17.13 0.39 -47.63
CA GLN A 12 -16.47 0.13 -48.92
C GLN A 12 -15.94 -1.30 -49.01
N ILE A 13 -15.21 -1.76 -47.99
CA ILE A 13 -14.67 -3.14 -47.95
C ILE A 13 -15.81 -4.16 -48.04
N ASN A 14 -16.86 -4.02 -47.23
CA ASN A 14 -17.98 -4.96 -47.25
C ASN A 14 -18.72 -4.96 -48.59
N ASN A 15 -18.87 -3.80 -49.25
CA ASN A 15 -19.49 -3.75 -50.57
C ASN A 15 -18.65 -4.44 -51.63
N LEU A 16 -17.32 -4.34 -51.58
CA LEU A 16 -16.44 -5.07 -52.48
C LEU A 16 -16.58 -6.58 -52.28
N LEU A 17 -16.61 -7.06 -51.04
CA LEU A 17 -16.82 -8.49 -50.76
C LEU A 17 -18.15 -9.00 -51.31
N LYS A 18 -19.22 -8.20 -51.21
CA LYS A 18 -20.56 -8.54 -51.70
C LYS A 18 -20.66 -8.68 -53.23
N GLN A 19 -19.72 -8.12 -53.99
CA GLN A 19 -19.73 -8.21 -55.45
C GLN A 19 -19.27 -9.59 -55.95
N GLU A 20 -18.58 -10.37 -55.12
CA GLU A 20 -18.03 -11.66 -55.50
C GLU A 20 -19.09 -12.77 -55.57
N LYS A 21 -19.01 -13.63 -56.59
CA LYS A 21 -19.99 -14.70 -56.82
C LYS A 21 -19.97 -15.78 -55.74
N ILE A 22 -18.82 -15.99 -55.10
CA ILE A 22 -18.64 -16.97 -54.01
C ILE A 22 -19.18 -16.45 -52.68
N TYR A 23 -19.34 -15.13 -52.53
CA TYR A 23 -19.72 -14.51 -51.26
C TYR A 23 -21.05 -15.02 -50.68
N PRO A 24 -22.16 -15.14 -51.46
CA PRO A 24 -23.43 -15.64 -50.91
C PRO A 24 -23.35 -17.09 -50.42
N LEU A 25 -22.59 -17.95 -51.11
CA LEU A 25 -22.41 -19.35 -50.71
C LEU A 25 -21.71 -19.43 -49.35
N TYR A 26 -20.58 -18.73 -49.22
CA TYR A 26 -19.80 -18.71 -47.99
C TYR A 26 -20.57 -18.06 -46.84
N MET A 27 -21.28 -16.97 -47.09
CA MET A 27 -22.10 -16.33 -46.06
C MET A 27 -23.27 -17.19 -45.62
N GLY A 28 -23.89 -17.95 -46.52
CA GLY A 28 -24.91 -18.95 -46.17
C GLY A 28 -24.34 -20.02 -45.24
N SER A 29 -23.22 -20.63 -45.61
CA SER A 29 -22.58 -21.66 -44.80
C SER A 29 -22.07 -21.14 -43.45
N ILE A 30 -21.50 -19.93 -43.40
CA ILE A 30 -21.10 -19.28 -42.15
C ILE A 30 -22.33 -19.02 -41.29
N ALA A 31 -23.44 -18.55 -41.87
CA ALA A 31 -24.67 -18.26 -41.13
C ALA A 31 -25.33 -19.52 -40.53
N GLU A 32 -25.33 -20.62 -41.26
CA GLU A 32 -25.89 -21.92 -40.84
C GLU A 32 -24.98 -22.67 -39.84
N GLY A 33 -23.71 -22.29 -39.74
CA GLY A 33 -22.75 -22.82 -38.79
C GLY A 33 -23.02 -22.46 -37.33
N LYS A 34 -22.27 -23.10 -36.43
CA LYS A 34 -22.26 -22.78 -35.00
C LYS A 34 -21.40 -21.54 -34.77
N ASN A 35 -22.07 -20.42 -34.48
CA ASN A 35 -21.44 -19.14 -34.28
C ASN A 35 -21.65 -18.62 -32.86
N ASP A 36 -20.57 -18.16 -32.23
CA ASP A 36 -20.55 -17.46 -30.95
C ASP A 36 -19.75 -16.17 -31.12
N TYR A 37 -20.46 -15.04 -31.27
CA TYR A 37 -19.90 -13.72 -31.49
C TYR A 37 -20.12 -12.87 -30.24
N LYS A 38 -19.07 -12.63 -29.46
CA LYS A 38 -19.12 -11.88 -28.20
C LYS A 38 -18.25 -10.64 -28.26
N ILE A 39 -18.79 -9.54 -27.74
CA ILE A 39 -18.04 -8.31 -27.50
C ILE A 39 -17.89 -8.17 -26.00
N SER A 40 -16.65 -8.19 -25.53
CA SER A 40 -16.32 -7.94 -24.13
C SER A 40 -15.94 -6.48 -23.99
N GLN A 41 -16.74 -5.72 -23.27
CA GLN A 41 -16.43 -4.35 -22.93
C GLN A 41 -16.14 -4.29 -21.44
N VAL A 42 -14.93 -3.88 -21.10
CA VAL A 42 -14.56 -3.64 -19.71
C VAL A 42 -15.02 -2.23 -19.36
N TYR A 43 -16.22 -2.09 -18.80
CA TYR A 43 -16.62 -0.80 -18.26
C TYR A 43 -16.18 -0.70 -16.80
N THR A 44 -15.47 0.37 -16.48
CA THR A 44 -15.30 0.72 -15.07
C THR A 44 -16.62 1.30 -14.59
N LYS A 45 -17.43 0.48 -13.91
CA LYS A 45 -18.51 1.02 -13.11
C LYS A 45 -17.84 1.91 -12.06
N LYS A 46 -18.20 3.19 -12.03
CA LYS A 46 -17.63 4.22 -11.14
C LYS A 46 -18.04 3.90 -9.69
N ASN A 47 -17.44 2.86 -9.13
CA ASN A 47 -17.66 2.36 -7.77
C ASN A 47 -16.63 2.91 -6.79
N TYR A 48 -15.78 3.87 -7.21
CA TYR A 48 -14.86 4.51 -6.29
C TYR A 48 -15.50 5.74 -5.66
N ASP A 49 -15.28 5.89 -4.36
CA ASP A 49 -15.70 7.06 -3.61
C ASP A 49 -14.95 8.30 -4.11
N ASP A 50 -15.68 9.35 -4.52
CA ASP A 50 -15.12 10.65 -4.95
C ASP A 50 -14.95 11.63 -3.77
N SER A 51 -15.39 11.25 -2.56
CA SER A 51 -15.34 12.12 -1.38
C SER A 51 -13.93 12.60 -1.04
N TRP A 52 -12.90 11.81 -1.35
CA TRP A 52 -11.51 12.17 -1.11
C TRP A 52 -11.03 13.33 -2.01
N ILE A 53 -11.58 13.48 -3.20
CA ILE A 53 -11.24 14.57 -4.12
C ILE A 53 -11.81 15.88 -3.58
N THR A 54 -13.09 15.85 -3.22
CA THR A 54 -13.80 17.02 -2.65
C THR A 54 -13.18 17.47 -1.33
N THR A 55 -12.86 16.54 -0.42
CA THR A 55 -12.20 16.87 0.86
C THR A 55 -10.81 17.49 0.66
N LEU A 56 -10.04 17.03 -0.33
CA LEU A 56 -8.77 17.64 -0.68
C LEU A 56 -8.94 19.06 -1.23
N GLU A 57 -9.91 19.27 -2.13
CA GLU A 57 -10.22 20.58 -2.72
C GLU A 57 -10.63 21.60 -1.64
N GLU A 58 -11.47 21.20 -0.70
CA GLU A 58 -11.91 22.05 0.42
C GLU A 58 -10.77 22.48 1.35
N CYS A 59 -9.69 21.70 1.40
CA CYS A 59 -8.52 21.97 2.24
C CYS A 59 -7.42 22.77 1.54
N ILE A 60 -7.49 22.96 0.22
CA ILE A 60 -6.48 23.73 -0.54
C ILE A 60 -6.39 25.17 -0.04
N VAL A 61 -7.51 25.89 0.08
CA VAL A 61 -7.52 27.31 0.49
C VAL A 61 -7.00 27.50 1.93
N PRO A 62 -7.45 26.70 2.93
CA PRO A 62 -6.85 26.72 4.27
C PRO A 62 -5.34 26.48 4.28
N LEU A 63 -4.86 25.50 3.50
CA LEU A 63 -3.43 25.19 3.42
C LEU A 63 -2.63 26.31 2.74
N ASP A 64 -3.13 26.87 1.64
CA ASP A 64 -2.51 28.03 0.97
C ASP A 64 -2.35 29.20 1.94
N THR A 65 -3.38 29.48 2.73
CA THR A 65 -3.36 30.55 3.73
C THR A 65 -2.25 30.35 4.77
N ILE A 66 -2.02 29.12 5.22
CA ILE A 66 -0.97 28.78 6.19
C ILE A 66 0.42 28.81 5.54
N VAL A 67 0.57 28.22 4.35
CA VAL A 67 1.84 28.15 3.62
C VAL A 67 2.35 29.55 3.25
N ARG A 68 1.44 30.47 2.91
CA ARG A 68 1.79 31.87 2.63
C ARG A 68 2.12 32.68 3.88
N ASN A 69 1.49 32.37 5.02
CA ASN A 69 1.69 33.07 6.29
C ASN A 69 2.19 32.12 7.37
N PRO A 70 3.41 31.56 7.23
CA PRO A 70 3.95 30.65 8.22
C PRO A 70 4.26 31.39 9.52
N ARG A 71 4.04 30.72 10.65
CA ARG A 71 4.36 31.30 11.95
C ARG A 71 5.86 31.31 12.16
N LYS A 72 6.40 32.43 12.67
CA LYS A 72 7.83 32.59 12.95
C LYS A 72 8.07 32.61 14.45
N PHE A 73 9.13 31.96 14.89
CA PHE A 73 9.61 32.03 16.26
C PHE A 73 11.02 32.60 16.26
N ILE A 74 11.27 33.56 17.15
CA ILE A 74 12.59 34.20 17.24
C ILE A 74 13.45 33.33 18.15
N ILE A 75 14.49 32.71 17.60
CA ILE A 75 15.53 32.03 18.35
C ILE A 75 16.62 33.05 18.65
N ILE A 76 17.08 33.05 19.90
CA ILE A 76 18.18 33.88 20.35
C ILE A 76 19.40 32.98 20.37
N GLU A 77 20.31 33.18 19.42
CA GLU A 77 21.59 32.48 19.38
C GLU A 77 22.65 33.34 20.08
N GLU A 78 23.47 32.67 20.89
CA GLU A 78 24.50 33.31 21.70
C GLU A 78 25.86 32.76 21.29
N ASP A 79 26.64 33.57 20.59
CA ASP A 79 27.97 33.20 20.10
C ASP A 79 29.05 34.12 20.64
N ILE A 80 30.20 33.57 21.04
CA ILE A 80 31.35 34.37 21.49
C ILE A 80 32.16 34.78 20.26
N VAL A 81 32.05 36.04 19.88
CA VAL A 81 32.63 36.60 18.67
C VAL A 81 33.68 37.66 19.04
N ASP A 82 34.69 37.87 18.20
CA ASP A 82 35.62 38.99 18.39
C ASP A 82 34.86 40.31 18.44
N VAL A 83 35.28 41.25 19.29
CA VAL A 83 34.52 42.47 19.58
C VAL A 83 34.23 43.31 18.32
N SER A 84 35.10 43.21 17.30
CA SER A 84 34.94 43.90 16.02
C SER A 84 33.86 43.32 15.11
N LEU A 85 33.50 42.06 15.31
CA LEU A 85 32.51 41.31 14.51
C LEU A 85 31.15 41.21 15.22
N ALA A 86 31.07 41.59 16.50
CA ALA A 86 29.83 41.58 17.26
C ALA A 86 28.86 42.65 16.74
N ARG A 87 27.61 42.24 16.48
CA ARG A 87 26.58 43.10 15.86
C ARG A 87 25.74 43.86 16.88
N SER A 88 25.45 43.25 18.02
CA SER A 88 24.72 43.89 19.12
C SER A 88 25.12 43.34 20.49
N ILE A 89 25.35 44.25 21.44
CA ILE A 89 25.76 43.93 22.81
C ILE A 89 24.52 44.01 23.71
N SER A 90 24.16 42.91 24.36
CA SER A 90 23.05 42.85 25.31
C SER A 90 23.56 43.00 26.76
N ILE A 91 22.62 43.12 27.72
CA ILE A 91 22.99 43.14 29.15
C ILE A 91 23.61 41.79 29.57
N GLU A 92 23.17 40.69 28.97
CA GLU A 92 23.75 39.36 29.19
C GLU A 92 25.17 39.28 28.61
N SER A 93 25.44 39.94 27.48
CA SER A 93 26.80 40.05 26.96
C SER A 93 27.76 40.71 27.94
N VAL A 94 27.31 41.76 28.63
CA VAL A 94 28.10 42.46 29.65
C VAL A 94 28.30 41.58 30.89
N LYS A 95 27.26 40.84 31.33
CA LYS A 95 27.36 39.89 32.44
C LYS A 95 28.33 38.74 32.14
N HIS A 96 28.25 38.17 30.94
CA HIS A 96 29.14 37.11 30.48
C HIS A 96 30.59 37.61 30.43
N LEU A 97 30.83 38.83 29.91
CA LEU A 97 32.17 39.42 29.92
C LEU A 97 32.70 39.67 31.34
N ALA A 98 31.84 40.09 32.28
CA ALA A 98 32.23 40.29 33.68
C ALA A 98 32.57 38.96 34.39
N GLN A 99 31.91 37.86 34.03
CA GLN A 99 32.20 36.52 34.55
C GLN A 99 33.46 35.91 33.93
N HIS A 100 33.76 36.23 32.67
CA HIS A 100 34.87 35.67 31.91
C HIS A 100 35.95 36.72 31.62
N THR A 101 36.72 37.06 32.66
CA THR A 101 37.84 38.02 32.58
C THR A 101 38.90 37.65 31.54
N ASN A 102 38.99 36.37 31.14
CA ASN A 102 39.87 35.87 30.09
C ASN A 102 39.57 36.46 28.70
N LEU A 103 38.37 37.03 28.48
CA LEU A 103 37.96 37.66 27.23
C LEU A 103 38.26 39.17 27.21
N ILE A 104 38.96 39.68 28.22
CA ILE A 104 39.37 41.08 28.33
C ILE A 104 40.82 41.22 27.84
N ALA A 105 41.04 42.06 26.83
CA ALA A 105 42.37 42.29 26.27
C ALA A 105 43.19 43.29 27.11
N ALA A 106 42.55 44.38 27.56
CA ALA A 106 43.23 45.42 28.32
C ALA A 106 42.25 46.21 29.19
N VAL A 107 42.76 46.69 30.32
CA VAL A 107 42.06 47.62 31.21
C VAL A 107 42.83 48.95 31.19
N LYS A 108 42.16 50.03 30.81
CA LYS A 108 42.75 51.38 30.79
C LYS A 108 42.87 51.92 32.23
N LYS A 109 43.79 52.87 32.43
CA LYS A 109 44.03 53.52 33.75
C LYS A 109 42.78 54.21 34.32
N ASP A 110 41.84 54.55 33.44
CA ASP A 110 40.59 55.25 33.74
C ASP A 110 39.46 54.28 34.17
N GLY A 111 39.76 52.98 34.31
CA GLY A 111 38.80 51.93 34.67
C GLY A 111 37.96 51.39 33.51
N SER A 112 38.19 51.87 32.27
CA SER A 112 37.51 51.39 31.06
C SER A 112 38.15 50.09 30.54
N ILE A 113 37.31 49.14 30.12
CA ILE A 113 37.72 47.78 29.73
C ILE A 113 37.62 47.62 28.20
N ILE A 114 38.62 47.01 27.57
CA ILE A 114 38.62 46.62 26.16
C ILE A 114 38.53 45.08 26.07
N PRO A 115 37.38 44.52 25.68
CA PRO A 115 37.25 43.08 25.43
C PRO A 115 37.92 42.66 24.11
N SER A 116 38.55 41.48 24.08
CA SER A 116 38.97 40.83 22.83
C SER A 116 37.79 40.14 22.15
N LYS A 117 36.99 39.41 22.94
CA LYS A 117 35.79 38.69 22.51
C LYS A 117 34.60 39.06 23.38
N ILE A 118 33.41 39.06 22.81
CA ILE A 118 32.17 39.38 23.49
C ILE A 118 31.06 38.44 23.03
N LEU A 119 30.15 38.12 23.94
CA LEU A 119 28.96 37.35 23.61
C LEU A 119 28.08 38.21 22.69
N ASN A 120 27.92 37.77 21.45
CA ASN A 120 27.01 38.35 20.49
C ASN A 120 25.69 37.59 20.56
N THR A 121 24.60 38.33 20.80
CA THR A 121 23.25 37.77 20.84
C THR A 121 22.58 38.06 19.49
N SER A 122 22.54 37.08 18.58
CA SER A 122 21.80 37.17 17.31
C SER A 122 20.35 36.73 17.53
N LYS A 123 19.41 37.50 16.99
CA LYS A 123 17.99 37.11 16.93
C LYS A 123 17.72 36.60 15.53
N GLU A 124 17.57 35.30 15.38
CA GLU A 124 17.22 34.66 14.11
C GLU A 124 15.74 34.26 14.11
N GLU A 125 15.06 34.48 12.99
CA GLU A 125 13.69 34.00 12.81
C GLU A 125 13.74 32.55 12.32
N SER A 126 13.32 31.62 13.16
CA SER A 126 13.18 30.21 12.80
C SER A 126 11.72 29.86 12.49
N PHE A 127 11.56 28.99 11.49
CA PHE A 127 10.27 28.47 11.06
C PHE A 127 9.98 27.08 11.65
N GLU A 128 10.87 26.50 12.46
CA GLU A 128 10.82 25.11 12.95
C GLU A 128 9.77 24.86 14.06
N ILE A 129 8.72 25.66 14.12
CA ILE A 129 7.63 25.47 15.07
C ILE A 129 6.90 24.18 14.76
N TYR A 130 6.41 23.50 15.80
CA TYR A 130 5.64 22.26 15.69
C TYR A 130 4.51 22.35 14.66
N GLU A 131 3.73 23.42 14.66
CA GLU A 131 2.62 23.63 13.74
C GLU A 131 3.06 23.69 12.27
N ASN A 132 4.17 24.36 11.99
CA ASN A 132 4.71 24.44 10.63
C ASN A 132 5.25 23.07 10.19
N ARG A 133 5.96 22.36 11.07
CA ARG A 133 6.42 20.99 10.80
C ARG A 133 5.26 20.03 10.59
N PHE A 134 4.15 20.21 11.32
CA PHE A 134 2.92 19.44 11.13
C PHE A 134 2.35 19.66 9.72
N ILE A 135 2.21 20.90 9.28
CA ILE A 135 1.70 21.21 7.93
C ILE A 135 2.63 20.69 6.84
N TYR A 136 3.94 20.84 6.99
CA TYR A 136 4.90 20.28 6.05
C TYR A 136 4.78 18.75 5.95
N THR A 137 4.69 18.07 7.10
CA THR A 137 4.49 16.62 7.13
C THR A 137 3.15 16.22 6.51
N LEU A 138 2.09 17.00 6.73
CA LEU A 138 0.78 16.79 6.11
C LEU A 138 0.85 16.91 4.59
N LEU A 139 1.53 17.94 4.06
CA LEU A 139 1.68 18.14 2.62
C LEU A 139 2.40 16.96 1.96
N LEU A 140 3.47 16.44 2.58
CA LEU A 140 4.17 15.25 2.09
C LEU A 140 3.25 14.02 2.06
N LYS A 141 2.53 13.77 3.16
CA LYS A 141 1.59 12.64 3.24
C LYS A 141 0.45 12.75 2.23
N VAL A 142 -0.09 13.95 2.05
CA VAL A 142 -1.17 14.20 1.09
C VAL A 142 -0.67 14.00 -0.33
N ASN A 143 0.53 14.48 -0.67
CA ASN A 143 1.10 14.26 -2.00
C ASN A 143 1.29 12.76 -2.29
N GLU A 144 1.84 12.01 -1.34
CA GLU A 144 1.99 10.55 -1.48
C GLU A 144 0.64 9.83 -1.58
N PHE A 145 -0.36 10.27 -0.80
CA PHE A 145 -1.72 9.74 -0.86
C PHE A 145 -2.35 9.98 -2.23
N VAL A 146 -2.27 11.21 -2.75
CA VAL A 146 -2.78 11.58 -4.08
C VAL A 146 -2.08 10.77 -5.15
N GLU A 147 -0.74 10.73 -5.18
CA GLU A 147 0.02 9.98 -6.19
C GLU A 147 -0.37 8.49 -6.23
N ARG A 148 -0.48 7.85 -5.06
CA ARG A 148 -0.92 6.44 -4.97
C ARG A 148 -2.33 6.24 -5.51
N ARG A 149 -3.28 7.07 -5.09
CA ARG A 149 -4.70 6.97 -5.52
C ARG A 149 -4.84 7.28 -7.01
N THR A 150 -4.19 8.32 -7.51
CA THR A 150 -4.14 8.66 -8.94
C THR A 150 -3.55 7.51 -9.76
N GLY A 151 -2.52 6.82 -9.25
CA GLY A 151 -1.97 5.63 -9.89
C GLY A 151 -2.99 4.49 -10.04
N ILE A 152 -3.77 4.22 -9.00
CA ILE A 152 -4.85 3.21 -9.02
C ILE A 152 -5.96 3.62 -9.99
N VAL A 153 -6.40 4.89 -9.92
CA VAL A 153 -7.40 5.44 -10.86
C VAL A 153 -6.90 5.32 -12.29
N LYS A 154 -5.69 5.75 -12.61
CA LYS A 154 -5.11 5.64 -13.96
C LYS A 154 -5.05 4.19 -14.45
N LYS A 155 -4.66 3.23 -13.59
CA LYS A 155 -4.63 1.80 -13.96
C LYS A 155 -6.03 1.27 -14.25
N ALA A 156 -7.00 1.58 -13.39
CA ALA A 156 -8.38 1.17 -13.62
C ALA A 156 -8.96 1.80 -14.89
N LEU A 157 -8.66 3.07 -15.16
CA LEU A 157 -9.04 3.76 -16.39
C LEU A 157 -8.40 3.14 -17.65
N MET A 158 -7.13 2.76 -17.58
CA MET A 158 -6.47 2.01 -18.66
C MET A 158 -7.11 0.64 -18.88
N GLN A 159 -7.66 0.01 -17.85
CA GLN A 159 -8.41 -1.24 -17.99
C GLN A 159 -9.83 -1.01 -18.51
N ALA A 160 -10.45 0.13 -18.17
CA ALA A 160 -11.76 0.56 -18.64
C ALA A 160 -11.83 0.85 -20.15
N GLY A 161 -10.69 1.22 -20.74
CA GLY A 161 -10.57 1.42 -22.18
C GLY A 161 -10.45 0.13 -22.98
N ALA A 162 -10.41 -1.04 -22.31
CA ALA A 162 -10.22 -2.32 -22.96
C ALA A 162 -11.52 -2.79 -23.64
N LEU A 163 -11.48 -2.77 -24.97
CA LEU A 163 -12.47 -3.40 -25.84
C LEU A 163 -11.92 -4.74 -26.31
N GLY A 164 -12.57 -5.82 -25.91
CA GLY A 164 -12.35 -7.17 -26.42
C GLY A 164 -13.42 -7.58 -27.41
N VAL A 165 -13.02 -8.32 -28.44
CA VAL A 165 -13.94 -8.97 -29.39
C VAL A 165 -13.50 -10.42 -29.54
N ASP A 166 -14.39 -11.33 -29.17
CA ASP A 166 -14.21 -12.77 -29.24
C ASP A 166 -15.18 -13.37 -30.24
N ILE A 167 -14.64 -14.04 -31.25
CA ILE A 167 -15.40 -14.60 -32.37
C ILE A 167 -15.03 -16.05 -32.54
N LYS A 168 -16.03 -16.92 -32.43
CA LYS A 168 -15.91 -18.34 -32.70
C LYS A 168 -16.95 -18.73 -33.74
N SER A 169 -16.50 -19.33 -34.83
CA SER A 169 -17.35 -19.78 -35.91
C SER A 169 -16.88 -21.15 -36.39
N ASN A 170 -17.76 -22.15 -36.29
CA ASN A 170 -17.56 -23.48 -36.83
C ASN A 170 -18.62 -23.71 -37.91
N PHE A 171 -18.16 -23.97 -39.12
CA PHE A 171 -19.04 -24.22 -40.25
C PHE A 171 -18.38 -25.15 -41.26
N LYS A 172 -19.21 -25.74 -42.11
CA LYS A 172 -18.77 -26.60 -43.21
C LYS A 172 -19.05 -25.92 -44.53
N ILE A 173 -18.08 -25.94 -45.43
CA ILE A 173 -18.21 -25.50 -46.81
C ILE A 173 -17.76 -26.66 -47.68
N ASN A 174 -18.66 -27.14 -48.54
CA ASN A 174 -18.43 -28.27 -49.42
C ASN A 174 -17.89 -29.48 -48.62
N ASP A 175 -16.67 -29.94 -48.93
CA ASP A 175 -16.05 -31.13 -48.34
C ASP A 175 -15.17 -30.86 -47.12
N PHE A 176 -15.00 -29.59 -46.72
CA PHE A 176 -14.13 -29.22 -45.61
C PHE A 176 -14.85 -28.45 -44.51
N SER A 177 -14.34 -28.62 -43.29
CA SER A 177 -14.83 -27.93 -42.09
C SER A 177 -13.84 -26.85 -41.72
N VAL A 178 -14.33 -25.67 -41.36
CA VAL A 178 -13.51 -24.56 -40.89
C VAL A 178 -13.86 -24.24 -39.45
N ASP A 179 -12.83 -24.24 -38.61
CA ASP A 179 -12.87 -23.78 -37.23
C ASP A 179 -12.14 -22.43 -37.14
N PHE A 180 -12.90 -21.35 -37.04
CA PHE A 180 -12.37 -20.00 -36.92
C PHE A 180 -12.53 -19.50 -35.48
N THR A 181 -11.42 -19.14 -34.84
CA THR A 181 -11.39 -18.49 -33.53
C THR A 181 -10.52 -17.23 -33.62
N MET A 182 -11.10 -16.07 -33.29
CA MET A 182 -10.40 -14.79 -33.23
C MET A 182 -10.69 -14.13 -31.89
N SER A 183 -9.64 -13.73 -31.19
CA SER A 183 -9.72 -12.95 -29.96
C SER A 183 -8.87 -11.71 -30.14
N ASN A 184 -9.51 -10.55 -30.16
CA ASN A 184 -8.86 -9.26 -30.32
C ASN A 184 -9.10 -8.44 -29.05
N SER A 185 -8.07 -7.75 -28.57
CA SER A 185 -8.20 -6.76 -27.51
C SER A 185 -7.52 -5.46 -27.94
N ALA A 186 -8.22 -4.35 -27.73
CA ALA A 186 -7.71 -3.01 -27.99
C ALA A 186 -7.92 -2.16 -26.75
N ASN A 187 -6.92 -1.36 -26.40
CA ASN A 187 -7.02 -0.42 -25.29
C ASN A 187 -7.11 1.00 -25.85
N PHE A 188 -8.26 1.65 -25.67
CA PHE A 188 -8.48 3.01 -26.14
C PHE A 188 -8.23 4.03 -25.02
N PRO A 189 -7.50 5.13 -25.29
CA PRO A 189 -7.35 6.22 -24.34
C PRO A 189 -8.70 6.78 -23.91
N PHE A 190 -8.95 6.75 -22.60
CA PHE A 190 -10.25 6.95 -21.97
C PHE A 190 -10.84 8.37 -22.09
N GLU A 191 -10.04 9.37 -22.49
CA GLU A 191 -10.42 10.80 -22.51
C GLU A 191 -11.60 11.11 -23.45
N ALA A 192 -11.87 10.25 -24.44
CA ALA A 192 -12.97 10.40 -25.38
C ALA A 192 -14.29 9.75 -24.93
N ALA A 193 -14.27 8.80 -24.00
CA ALA A 193 -15.42 7.92 -23.72
C ALA A 193 -16.31 8.39 -22.55
N PHE A 194 -15.80 9.25 -21.66
CA PHE A 194 -16.48 9.58 -20.39
C PHE A 194 -16.47 11.08 -20.03
N LYS A 195 -16.37 11.99 -21.02
CA LYS A 195 -16.97 13.32 -20.83
C LYS A 195 -18.49 13.12 -20.71
N LYS A 196 -19.03 13.15 -19.48
CA LYS A 196 -20.45 13.39 -19.31
C LYS A 196 -20.77 14.71 -20.03
N GLN A 197 -21.79 14.70 -20.89
CA GLN A 197 -22.37 15.96 -21.38
C GLN A 197 -22.86 16.75 -20.16
N GLY A 198 -22.10 17.77 -19.73
CA GLY A 198 -22.51 18.72 -18.68
C GLY A 198 -21.55 18.92 -17.50
N ASP A 199 -20.51 18.11 -17.29
CA ASP A 199 -19.48 18.40 -16.27
C ASP A 199 -18.37 19.28 -16.87
N GLU A 200 -18.04 20.39 -16.19
CA GLU A 200 -16.98 21.33 -16.64
C GLU A 200 -15.58 20.71 -16.58
N HIS A 201 -15.32 19.83 -15.61
CA HIS A 201 -14.04 19.14 -15.43
C HIS A 201 -14.21 17.65 -15.16
N SER A 202 -13.42 16.81 -15.82
CA SER A 202 -13.33 15.38 -15.49
C SER A 202 -12.68 15.20 -14.12
N ASP A 203 -13.06 14.16 -13.35
CA ASP A 203 -12.36 13.80 -12.10
C ASP A 203 -10.84 13.72 -12.29
N LEU A 204 -10.38 13.27 -13.46
CA LEU A 204 -8.96 13.20 -13.77
C LEU A 204 -8.31 14.60 -13.87
N GLU A 205 -9.01 15.57 -14.45
CA GLU A 205 -8.57 16.96 -14.52
C GLU A 205 -8.54 17.59 -13.11
N ARG A 206 -9.55 17.31 -12.28
CA ARG A 206 -9.58 17.72 -10.87
C ARG A 206 -8.41 17.16 -10.09
N ILE A 207 -8.14 15.85 -10.22
CA ILE A 207 -6.98 15.18 -9.60
C ILE A 207 -5.67 15.81 -10.09
N ALA A 208 -5.53 16.08 -11.39
CA ALA A 208 -4.33 16.69 -11.95
C ALA A 208 -4.10 18.10 -11.39
N TYR A 209 -5.18 18.89 -11.27
CA TYR A 209 -5.15 20.21 -10.65
C TYR A 209 -4.73 20.16 -9.17
N ILE A 210 -5.32 19.27 -8.38
CA ILE A 210 -4.96 19.04 -6.98
C ILE A 210 -3.48 18.66 -6.87
N THR A 211 -3.04 17.66 -7.67
CA THR A 211 -1.65 17.18 -7.65
C THR A 211 -0.67 18.32 -7.92
N ARG A 212 -0.97 19.16 -8.92
CA ARG A 212 -0.16 20.33 -9.25
C ARG A 212 -0.06 21.30 -8.08
N ILE A 213 -1.19 21.61 -7.43
CA ILE A 213 -1.20 22.55 -6.30
C ILE A 213 -0.40 22.03 -5.12
N TYR A 214 -0.54 20.76 -4.75
CA TYR A 214 0.24 20.19 -3.65
C TYR A 214 1.74 20.13 -3.97
N GLN A 215 2.11 19.89 -5.23
CA GLN A 215 3.51 20.03 -5.69
C GLN A 215 3.99 21.49 -5.63
N ASP A 216 3.14 22.45 -5.97
CA ASP A 216 3.43 23.88 -5.84
C ASP A 216 3.64 24.27 -4.36
N PHE A 217 2.83 23.73 -3.43
CA PHE A 217 3.06 23.91 -1.99
C PHE A 217 4.37 23.29 -1.51
N LEU A 218 4.74 22.10 -1.99
CA LEU A 218 6.01 21.45 -1.64
C LEU A 218 7.24 22.15 -2.24
N SER A 219 7.06 22.88 -3.35
CA SER A 219 8.12 23.69 -3.96
C SER A 219 8.20 25.13 -3.42
N SER A 220 7.24 25.52 -2.57
CA SER A 220 7.19 26.84 -1.95
C SER A 220 8.39 27.12 -1.03
N PRO A 221 8.73 28.39 -0.77
CA PRO A 221 9.80 28.77 0.17
C PRO A 221 9.62 28.14 1.56
N PHE A 222 8.38 28.10 2.05
CA PHE A 222 8.01 27.46 3.31
C PHE A 222 8.47 25.99 3.40
N ALA A 223 8.19 25.20 2.36
CA ALA A 223 8.58 23.80 2.32
C ALA A 223 10.09 23.59 2.15
N LYS A 224 10.78 24.53 1.50
CA LYS A 224 12.25 24.50 1.36
C LYS A 224 12.96 24.73 2.68
N GLU A 225 12.48 25.68 3.49
CA GLU A 225 13.02 25.97 4.82
C GLU A 225 12.79 24.79 5.78
N LEU A 226 11.65 24.10 5.67
CA LEU A 226 11.29 22.97 6.54
C LEU A 226 11.83 21.61 6.08
N LYS A 227 12.53 21.55 4.95
CA LYS A 227 12.99 20.29 4.34
C LYS A 227 13.95 19.51 5.24
N ASN A 228 14.77 20.21 6.03
CA ASN A 228 15.73 19.58 6.93
C ASN A 228 15.17 19.32 8.33
N CYS A 229 13.91 19.72 8.59
CA CYS A 229 13.29 19.59 9.90
C CYS A 229 12.80 18.18 10.16
N ALA A 230 12.79 17.78 11.44
CA ALA A 230 12.23 16.51 11.85
C ALA A 230 10.70 16.45 11.60
N LEU A 231 10.26 15.43 10.85
CA LEU A 231 8.87 15.18 10.53
C LEU A 231 8.03 14.85 11.78
N VAL A 232 6.77 15.27 11.77
CA VAL A 232 5.84 15.04 12.88
C VAL A 232 5.27 13.62 12.80
N ARG A 233 5.45 12.84 13.87
CA ARG A 233 4.93 11.47 13.97
C ARG A 233 3.54 11.46 14.61
N PRO A 234 2.63 10.55 14.21
CA PRO A 234 1.39 10.31 14.94
C PRO A 234 1.68 9.81 16.37
N PRO A 235 0.83 10.13 17.37
CA PRO A 235 -0.37 10.98 17.28
C PRO A 235 -0.04 12.49 17.26
N ILE A 236 -0.81 13.26 16.50
CA ILE A 236 -0.65 14.72 16.43
C ILE A 236 -1.04 15.37 17.75
N THR A 237 -0.13 16.16 18.34
CA THR A 237 -0.39 16.90 19.57
C THR A 237 -1.31 18.07 19.29
N ARG A 238 -2.45 18.13 19.99
CA ARG A 238 -3.45 19.18 19.83
C ARG A 238 -3.01 20.46 20.55
N THR A 239 -2.19 21.26 19.90
CA THR A 239 -1.78 22.57 20.43
C THR A 239 -2.92 23.59 20.35
N ASN A 240 -2.81 24.68 21.11
CA ASN A 240 -3.79 25.77 21.08
C ASN A 240 -3.97 26.38 19.70
N VAL A 241 -2.91 26.42 18.89
CA VAL A 241 -2.98 26.93 17.51
C VAL A 241 -3.84 26.01 16.66
N ILE A 242 -3.59 24.70 16.72
CA ILE A 242 -4.37 23.69 15.98
C ILE A 242 -5.84 23.68 16.42
N LEU A 243 -6.11 23.91 17.71
CA LEU A 243 -7.46 23.89 18.28
C LEU A 243 -8.24 25.19 18.14
N LYS A 244 -7.60 26.33 17.92
CA LYS A 244 -8.29 27.64 17.83
C LYS A 244 -8.39 28.13 16.39
N ASP A 245 -7.35 27.96 15.59
CA ASP A 245 -7.30 28.46 14.23
C ASP A 245 -8.14 27.60 13.27
N PRO A 246 -9.15 28.17 12.56
CA PRO A 246 -9.97 27.43 11.60
C PRO A 246 -9.17 26.72 10.51
N ASN A 247 -8.05 27.32 10.05
CA ASN A 247 -7.26 26.75 8.97
C ASN A 247 -6.51 25.49 9.44
N PHE A 248 -5.91 25.54 10.63
CA PHE A 248 -5.22 24.39 11.21
C PHE A 248 -6.21 23.28 11.63
N LYS A 249 -7.45 23.62 12.01
CA LYS A 249 -8.51 22.62 12.23
C LYS A 249 -8.81 21.83 10.96
N LYS A 250 -8.97 22.51 9.83
CA LYS A 250 -9.20 21.86 8.53
C LYS A 250 -8.00 21.00 8.10
N ALA A 251 -6.78 21.47 8.35
CA ALA A 251 -5.58 20.67 8.13
C ALA A 251 -5.56 19.40 9.02
N LEU A 252 -5.99 19.50 10.28
CA LEU A 252 -6.12 18.34 11.16
C LEU A 252 -7.19 17.34 10.70
N THR A 253 -8.34 17.82 10.21
CA THR A 253 -9.35 16.93 9.64
C THR A 253 -8.85 16.23 8.39
N LEU A 254 -8.10 16.92 7.54
CA LEU A 254 -7.46 16.31 6.37
C LEU A 254 -6.44 15.24 6.78
N TRP A 255 -5.61 15.51 7.79
CA TRP A 255 -4.68 14.52 8.33
C TRP A 255 -5.41 13.24 8.78
N GLN A 256 -6.45 13.39 9.58
CA GLN A 256 -7.26 12.27 10.09
C GLN A 256 -7.91 11.50 8.95
N PHE A 257 -8.41 12.22 7.94
CA PHE A 257 -8.98 11.64 6.74
C PHE A 257 -7.95 10.78 6.00
N VAL A 258 -6.77 11.33 5.68
CA VAL A 258 -5.68 10.61 4.99
C VAL A 258 -5.26 9.37 5.78
N GLU A 259 -5.08 9.49 7.09
CA GLU A 259 -4.69 8.37 7.95
C GLU A 259 -5.76 7.27 8.05
N SER A 260 -7.04 7.65 8.02
CA SER A 260 -8.15 6.70 7.99
C SER A 260 -8.33 6.04 6.62
N ALA A 261 -8.14 6.82 5.55
CA ALA A 261 -8.30 6.37 4.18
C ALA A 261 -7.14 5.47 3.75
N GLU A 262 -5.93 5.69 4.27
CA GLU A 262 -4.78 4.82 4.03
C GLU A 262 -4.96 3.42 4.63
N LYS A 263 -5.77 3.29 5.69
CA LYS A 263 -6.14 2.00 6.29
C LYS A 263 -7.25 1.27 5.53
N MET A 264 -7.97 1.95 4.64
CA MET A 264 -9.00 1.34 3.79
C MET A 264 -8.43 1.01 2.40
N ASP A 265 -8.52 -0.26 2.01
CA ASP A 265 -8.14 -0.72 0.67
C ASP A 265 -8.96 0.02 -0.40
N PHE A 266 -8.28 0.84 -1.21
CA PHE A 266 -8.91 1.46 -2.37
C PHE A 266 -8.82 0.54 -3.56
N ARG A 267 -9.94 -0.12 -3.85
CA ARG A 267 -10.08 -0.99 -5.02
C ARG A 267 -11.12 -0.39 -5.94
N ILE A 268 -10.78 -0.33 -7.23
CA ILE A 268 -11.71 0.03 -8.27
C ILE A 268 -12.11 -1.28 -8.95
N ASP A 269 -13.36 -1.68 -8.76
CA ASP A 269 -13.88 -2.88 -9.40
C ASP A 269 -14.21 -2.58 -10.86
N THR A 270 -13.41 -3.15 -11.76
CA THR A 270 -13.68 -3.14 -13.20
C THR A 270 -14.60 -4.30 -13.53
N VAL A 271 -15.79 -4.03 -14.05
CA VAL A 271 -16.71 -5.09 -14.47
C VAL A 271 -16.49 -5.33 -15.95
N THR A 272 -16.17 -6.58 -16.31
CA THR A 272 -16.15 -6.99 -17.73
C THR A 272 -17.54 -7.48 -18.09
N GLU A 273 -18.25 -6.73 -18.93
CA GLU A 273 -19.53 -7.16 -19.48
C GLU A 273 -19.28 -7.77 -20.86
N ALA A 274 -19.57 -9.07 -20.99
CA ALA A 274 -19.61 -9.74 -22.28
C ALA A 274 -21.06 -9.69 -22.78
N THR A 275 -21.26 -9.02 -23.92
CA THR A 275 -22.55 -8.93 -24.60
C THR A 275 -22.47 -9.56 -25.98
N ASP A 276 -23.61 -10.01 -26.50
CA ASP A 276 -23.68 -10.51 -27.86
C ASP A 276 -23.52 -9.36 -28.85
N LEU A 277 -22.86 -9.61 -29.98
CA LEU A 277 -22.71 -8.59 -31.02
C LEU A 277 -24.06 -8.21 -31.62
N ASN A 278 -24.26 -6.90 -31.83
CA ASN A 278 -25.39 -6.40 -32.61
C ASN A 278 -25.36 -6.98 -34.03
N ALA A 279 -26.53 -7.23 -34.62
CA ALA A 279 -26.72 -7.82 -35.94
C ALA A 279 -25.89 -7.15 -37.05
N THR A 280 -25.76 -5.82 -37.02
CA THR A 280 -24.98 -5.05 -37.99
C THR A 280 -23.48 -5.32 -37.90
N LEU A 281 -22.93 -5.47 -36.69
CA LEU A 281 -21.53 -5.82 -36.46
C LEU A 281 -21.28 -7.30 -36.76
N THR A 282 -22.23 -8.16 -36.44
CA THR A 282 -22.18 -9.59 -36.76
C THR A 282 -22.02 -9.83 -38.25
N GLU A 283 -22.75 -9.12 -39.11
CA GLU A 283 -22.59 -9.21 -40.57
C GLU A 283 -21.17 -8.80 -41.02
N LYS A 284 -20.66 -7.68 -40.47
CA LYS A 284 -19.30 -7.19 -40.76
C LYS A 284 -18.23 -8.22 -40.38
N TYR A 285 -18.36 -8.85 -39.21
CA TYR A 285 -17.41 -9.86 -38.76
C TYR A 285 -17.52 -11.19 -39.51
N ARG A 286 -18.70 -11.59 -39.98
CA ARG A 286 -18.83 -12.71 -40.91
C ARG A 286 -18.04 -12.45 -42.20
N GLY A 287 -17.95 -11.19 -42.65
CA GLY A 287 -17.12 -10.81 -43.80
C GLY A 287 -15.63 -11.04 -43.55
N ILE A 288 -15.16 -10.83 -42.32
CA ILE A 288 -13.79 -11.12 -41.91
C ILE A 288 -13.55 -12.64 -41.87
N VAL A 289 -14.50 -13.41 -41.35
CA VAL A 289 -14.43 -14.89 -41.38
C VAL A 289 -14.33 -15.37 -42.82
N PHE A 290 -15.17 -14.87 -43.72
CA PHE A 290 -15.12 -15.18 -45.16
C PHE A 290 -13.76 -14.84 -45.78
N LEU A 291 -13.23 -13.65 -45.53
CA LEU A 291 -11.92 -13.26 -46.03
C LEU A 291 -10.81 -14.21 -45.56
N ASN A 292 -10.84 -14.58 -44.28
CA ASN A 292 -9.86 -15.50 -43.72
C ASN A 292 -9.98 -16.90 -44.33
N THR A 293 -11.20 -17.39 -44.58
CA THR A 293 -11.39 -18.72 -45.17
C THR A 293 -10.99 -18.79 -46.63
N VAL A 294 -11.26 -17.75 -47.41
CA VAL A 294 -10.76 -17.66 -48.80
C VAL A 294 -9.24 -17.63 -48.82
N LEU A 295 -8.61 -16.90 -47.89
CA LEU A 295 -7.16 -16.88 -47.77
C LEU A 295 -6.59 -18.26 -47.39
N LEU A 296 -7.22 -18.98 -46.47
CA LEU A 296 -6.84 -20.36 -46.13
C LEU A 296 -6.98 -21.31 -47.32
N GLN A 297 -8.05 -21.18 -48.10
CA GLN A 297 -8.23 -22.00 -49.30
C GLN A 297 -7.15 -21.70 -50.36
N SER A 298 -6.84 -20.43 -50.61
CA SER A 298 -5.78 -20.03 -51.53
C SER A 298 -4.41 -20.62 -51.13
N ILE A 299 -4.09 -20.62 -49.84
CA ILE A 299 -2.87 -21.26 -49.32
C ILE A 299 -2.89 -22.77 -49.55
N ALA A 300 -4.04 -23.42 -49.35
CA ALA A 300 -4.19 -24.86 -49.57
C ALA A 300 -4.02 -25.25 -51.04
N GLU A 301 -4.62 -24.50 -51.97
CA GLU A 301 -4.50 -24.71 -53.41
C GLU A 301 -3.05 -24.52 -53.89
N THR A 302 -2.38 -23.46 -53.42
CA THR A 302 -0.97 -23.20 -53.76
C THR A 302 -0.05 -24.33 -53.29
N ARG A 303 -0.32 -24.95 -52.13
CA ARG A 303 0.44 -26.11 -51.65
C ARG A 303 0.23 -27.34 -52.52
N GLN A 304 -1.00 -27.63 -52.93
CA GLN A 304 -1.30 -28.76 -53.81
C GLN A 304 -0.62 -28.61 -55.17
N GLU A 305 -0.62 -27.39 -55.73
CA GLU A 305 0.04 -27.10 -57.00
C GLU A 305 1.56 -27.33 -56.90
N ASN A 306 2.21 -26.84 -55.85
CA ASN A 306 3.64 -27.07 -55.63
C ASN A 306 3.99 -28.56 -55.44
N GLU A 307 3.19 -29.32 -54.69
CA GLU A 307 3.39 -30.77 -54.56
C GLU A 307 3.21 -31.51 -55.89
N SER A 308 2.28 -31.05 -56.73
CA SER A 308 2.03 -31.63 -58.05
C SER A 308 3.21 -31.38 -58.99
N LEU A 309 3.77 -30.17 -58.97
CA LEU A 309 4.95 -29.78 -59.75
C LEU A 309 6.21 -30.54 -59.31
N GLU A 310 6.39 -30.77 -58.00
CA GLU A 310 7.50 -31.60 -57.53
C GLU A 310 7.37 -33.07 -57.97
N LYS A 311 6.15 -33.60 -58.02
CA LYS A 311 5.91 -34.98 -58.45
C LYS A 311 6.15 -35.16 -59.96
N THR A 312 5.75 -34.19 -60.79
CA THR A 312 6.02 -34.23 -62.24
C THR A 312 7.51 -34.11 -62.52
N LEU A 313 8.22 -33.20 -61.86
CA LEU A 313 9.68 -33.06 -61.99
C LEU A 313 10.43 -34.35 -61.61
N LYS A 314 9.97 -35.06 -60.57
CA LYS A 314 10.55 -36.35 -60.17
C LYS A 314 10.24 -37.46 -61.18
N GLN A 315 9.04 -37.49 -61.76
CA GLN A 315 8.72 -38.45 -62.83
C GLN A 315 9.52 -38.20 -64.10
N ASP A 316 9.71 -36.95 -64.49
CA ASP A 316 10.53 -36.58 -65.65
C ASP A 316 12.01 -36.93 -65.45
N GLN A 317 12.53 -36.80 -64.22
CA GLN A 317 13.88 -37.26 -63.87
C GLN A 317 14.02 -38.78 -63.97
N VAL A 318 13.05 -39.55 -63.46
CA VAL A 318 13.06 -41.02 -63.56
C VAL A 318 12.95 -41.48 -65.02
N LEU A 319 12.15 -40.79 -65.84
CA LEU A 319 12.04 -41.06 -67.26
C LEU A 319 13.36 -40.76 -67.99
N ALA A 320 14.00 -39.63 -67.70
CA ALA A 320 15.29 -39.28 -68.26
C ALA A 320 16.38 -40.29 -67.88
N ASP A 321 16.40 -40.78 -66.64
CA ASP A 321 17.36 -41.79 -66.18
C ASP A 321 17.13 -43.17 -66.85
N ASP A 322 15.90 -43.56 -67.17
CA ASP A 322 15.61 -44.83 -67.88
C ASP A 322 16.03 -44.79 -69.36
N TYR A 323 16.00 -43.61 -70.01
CA TYR A 323 16.48 -43.44 -71.39
C TYR A 323 18.01 -43.25 -71.50
N VAL A 324 18.68 -42.83 -70.44
CA VAL A 324 20.14 -42.64 -70.42
C VAL A 324 20.90 -43.93 -70.08
N THR A 325 20.26 -44.89 -69.41
CA THR A 325 20.90 -46.11 -68.90
C THR A 325 20.81 -47.33 -69.83
N LYS A 326 19.91 -47.35 -70.82
CA LYS A 326 19.81 -48.44 -71.81
C LYS A 326 20.55 -48.07 -73.11
N ASN A 327 21.49 -48.91 -73.53
CA ASN A 327 22.22 -48.72 -74.80
C ASN A 327 21.37 -49.17 -75.99
N ILE A 328 21.53 -48.51 -77.14
CA ILE A 328 20.84 -48.83 -78.41
C ILE A 328 21.13 -50.28 -78.88
N ASP A 329 22.24 -50.87 -78.42
CA ASP A 329 22.63 -52.25 -78.71
C ASP A 329 21.62 -53.30 -78.22
N ASP A 330 20.79 -52.99 -77.22
CA ASP A 330 19.74 -53.90 -76.74
C ASP A 330 18.53 -53.97 -77.70
N PHE A 331 18.50 -53.12 -78.73
CA PHE A 331 17.43 -53.07 -79.75
C PHE A 331 17.85 -53.64 -81.12
N VAL A 332 19.07 -54.17 -81.27
CA VAL A 332 19.56 -54.76 -82.54
C VAL A 332 19.72 -56.28 -82.40
N PRO A 333 18.94 -57.10 -83.12
CA PRO A 333 19.05 -58.57 -83.06
C PRO A 333 20.43 -59.10 -83.45
N ASP A 334 20.89 -60.15 -82.75
CA ASP A 334 22.28 -60.64 -82.75
C ASP A 334 22.81 -61.23 -84.09
N ASP A 335 21.94 -61.42 -85.09
CA ASP A 335 22.28 -62.13 -86.34
C ASP A 335 23.16 -61.34 -87.34
N PHE A 336 23.43 -60.05 -87.09
CA PHE A 336 24.22 -59.21 -88.01
C PHE A 336 25.32 -58.39 -87.31
N PRO A 337 26.50 -58.99 -87.02
CA PRO A 337 27.61 -58.32 -86.33
C PRO A 337 28.22 -57.14 -87.09
N GLN A 338 27.98 -57.06 -88.40
CA GLN A 338 28.53 -56.03 -89.29
C GLN A 338 27.74 -54.71 -89.26
N LEU A 339 26.55 -54.72 -88.64
CA LEU A 339 25.69 -53.55 -88.44
C LEU A 339 25.92 -52.87 -87.08
N LYS A 340 26.75 -53.45 -86.20
CA LYS A 340 27.23 -52.80 -84.97
C LYS A 340 28.19 -51.67 -85.35
N MET A 341 27.63 -50.49 -85.63
CA MET A 341 28.43 -49.27 -85.78
C MET A 341 28.77 -48.71 -84.41
N ASP A 342 30.03 -48.34 -84.22
CA ASP A 342 30.48 -47.70 -82.98
C ASP A 342 29.72 -46.38 -82.78
N LEU A 343 29.18 -46.11 -81.57
CA LEU A 343 28.24 -45.01 -81.29
C LEU A 343 28.72 -43.63 -81.79
N ASN A 344 30.04 -43.46 -81.90
CA ASN A 344 30.71 -42.25 -82.36
C ASN A 344 30.63 -42.02 -83.88
N GLU A 345 30.39 -43.07 -84.68
CA GLU A 345 30.22 -42.97 -86.13
C GLU A 345 28.77 -42.64 -86.49
N VAL A 346 27.79 -43.23 -85.79
CA VAL A 346 26.37 -42.91 -85.97
C VAL A 346 26.07 -41.47 -85.51
N ARG A 347 26.61 -41.04 -84.35
CA ARG A 347 26.45 -39.65 -83.86
C ARG A 347 27.04 -38.59 -84.79
N ARG A 348 28.11 -38.91 -85.53
CA ARG A 348 28.71 -37.99 -86.52
C ARG A 348 27.89 -37.88 -87.81
N ILE A 349 27.19 -38.94 -88.19
CA ILE A 349 26.38 -38.97 -89.40
C ILE A 349 25.00 -38.33 -89.14
N TYR A 350 24.43 -38.49 -87.94
CA TYR A 350 23.06 -38.05 -87.63
C TYR A 350 22.92 -36.62 -87.10
N TYR A 351 23.94 -36.03 -86.46
CA TYR A 351 23.88 -34.62 -86.05
C TYR A 351 24.51 -33.70 -87.09
N ARG A 352 23.78 -33.48 -88.19
CA ARG A 352 23.97 -32.29 -89.04
C ARG A 352 22.87 -31.29 -88.70
N VAL A 353 23.27 -30.20 -88.06
CA VAL A 353 22.47 -28.97 -87.91
C VAL A 353 21.90 -28.59 -89.29
N PRO A 354 20.60 -28.27 -89.42
CA PRO A 354 20.02 -27.85 -90.69
C PRO A 354 20.66 -26.52 -91.11
N GLY A 355 21.50 -26.52 -92.16
CA GLY A 355 22.05 -25.25 -92.65
C GLY A 355 23.24 -25.26 -93.61
N GLN A 356 23.98 -26.35 -93.80
CA GLN A 356 25.08 -26.37 -94.77
C GLN A 356 24.98 -27.53 -95.75
N LYS A 357 24.38 -27.23 -96.91
CA LYS A 357 24.47 -28.02 -98.14
C LYS A 357 25.73 -27.62 -98.89
N THR A 358 26.85 -28.27 -98.60
CA THR A 358 27.89 -28.59 -99.60
C THR A 358 28.82 -29.63 -98.98
N LEU A 359 28.96 -30.78 -99.63
CA LEU A 359 29.93 -31.80 -99.24
C LEU A 359 31.35 -31.28 -99.52
N SER A 360 32.25 -31.46 -98.57
CA SER A 360 33.67 -31.11 -98.74
C SER A 360 34.30 -31.99 -99.83
N LEU A 361 35.21 -31.40 -100.62
CA LEU A 361 35.96 -32.08 -101.69
C LEU A 361 36.65 -33.37 -101.19
N THR A 362 37.04 -33.40 -99.90
CA THR A 362 37.68 -34.56 -99.26
C THR A 362 36.70 -35.69 -98.92
N GLU A 363 35.43 -35.37 -98.70
CA GLU A 363 34.38 -36.36 -98.41
C GLU A 363 33.87 -36.99 -99.71
N ILE A 364 33.74 -36.18 -100.78
CA ILE A 364 33.50 -36.67 -102.14
C ILE A 364 34.67 -37.58 -102.59
N ALA A 365 35.92 -37.21 -102.28
CA ALA A 365 37.08 -38.06 -102.56
C ALA A 365 37.05 -39.39 -101.80
N LYS A 366 36.56 -39.43 -100.56
CA LYS A 366 36.43 -40.68 -99.77
C LYS A 366 35.30 -41.56 -100.29
N VAL A 367 34.16 -40.98 -100.69
CA VAL A 367 33.06 -41.72 -101.32
C VAL A 367 33.46 -42.24 -102.69
N ASN A 368 34.14 -41.42 -103.50
CA ASN A 368 34.68 -41.84 -104.80
C ASN A 368 35.78 -42.89 -104.64
N ALA A 369 36.65 -42.80 -103.63
CA ALA A 369 37.67 -43.81 -103.35
C ALA A 369 37.07 -45.14 -102.85
N ALA A 370 35.95 -45.10 -102.13
CA ALA A 370 35.20 -46.30 -101.75
C ALA A 370 34.52 -46.95 -102.96
N LEU A 371 33.88 -46.16 -103.84
CA LEU A 371 33.34 -46.61 -105.12
C LEU A 371 34.41 -47.18 -106.04
N ASP A 372 35.60 -46.56 -106.09
CA ASP A 372 36.74 -47.02 -106.87
C ASP A 372 37.34 -48.33 -106.35
N ARG A 373 37.36 -48.54 -105.03
CA ARG A 373 37.76 -49.82 -104.42
C ARG A 373 36.79 -50.92 -104.78
N VAL A 374 35.48 -50.65 -104.78
CA VAL A 374 34.46 -51.62 -105.19
C VAL A 374 34.57 -51.93 -106.69
N TYR A 375 34.79 -50.91 -107.53
CA TYR A 375 34.99 -51.09 -108.98
C TYR A 375 36.28 -51.81 -109.34
N ARG A 376 37.37 -51.58 -108.61
CA ARG A 376 38.64 -52.31 -108.75
C ARG A 376 38.52 -53.74 -108.28
N GLN A 377 37.82 -54.00 -107.17
CA GLN A 377 37.55 -55.37 -106.70
C GLN A 377 36.69 -56.15 -107.71
N TYR A 378 35.71 -55.49 -108.33
CA TYR A 378 34.90 -56.07 -109.40
C TYR A 378 35.72 -56.36 -110.68
N ARG A 379 36.67 -55.48 -111.06
CA ARG A 379 37.61 -55.72 -112.18
C ARG A 379 38.63 -56.83 -111.88
N ILE A 380 39.16 -56.89 -110.66
CA ILE A 380 40.12 -57.91 -110.23
C ILE A 380 39.47 -59.29 -110.18
N ASN A 381 38.18 -59.37 -109.85
CA ASN A 381 37.43 -60.63 -109.88
C ASN A 381 37.05 -61.10 -111.31
N LYS A 382 37.13 -60.21 -112.32
CA LYS A 382 36.79 -60.54 -113.73
C LYS A 382 38.00 -60.89 -114.60
N ALA A 383 39.21 -60.48 -114.21
CA ALA A 383 40.45 -60.80 -114.92
C ALA A 383 41.04 -62.12 -114.39
N ARG A 384 40.84 -63.20 -115.16
CA ARG A 384 41.45 -64.52 -114.95
C ARG A 384 42.90 -64.51 -115.46
N ASP A 385 43.75 -65.24 -114.73
CA ASP A 385 45.07 -65.79 -115.13
C ASP A 385 46.30 -64.85 -115.06
N ASP A 386 47.00 -64.88 -113.90
CA ASP A 386 48.35 -65.47 -113.76
C ASP A 386 48.99 -65.14 -112.39
N SER A 387 49.37 -66.20 -111.65
CA SER A 387 49.40 -66.28 -110.18
C SER A 387 50.72 -65.82 -109.51
N ILE A 388 51.79 -65.53 -110.25
CA ILE A 388 53.14 -65.56 -109.67
C ILE A 388 53.73 -64.16 -109.42
N THR A 389 53.54 -63.20 -110.32
CA THR A 389 54.01 -61.81 -110.13
C THR A 389 53.16 -61.05 -109.09
N LYS A 390 51.89 -61.42 -108.95
CA LYS A 390 50.94 -60.88 -107.97
C LYS A 390 51.42 -61.09 -106.53
N LYS A 391 51.89 -62.29 -106.18
CA LYS A 391 52.32 -62.59 -104.80
C LYS A 391 53.55 -61.78 -104.37
N ARG A 392 54.46 -61.48 -105.29
CA ARG A 392 55.72 -60.77 -104.99
C ARG A 392 55.51 -59.26 -104.85
N LEU A 393 54.71 -58.65 -105.72
CA LEU A 393 54.36 -57.24 -105.65
C LEU A 393 53.39 -56.95 -104.50
N ILE A 394 52.41 -57.84 -104.25
CA ILE A 394 51.53 -57.74 -103.07
C ILE A 394 52.33 -57.89 -101.78
N ALA A 395 53.27 -58.83 -101.68
CA ALA A 395 54.06 -58.99 -100.45
C ALA A 395 54.91 -57.74 -100.15
N LYS A 396 55.55 -57.15 -101.17
CA LYS A 396 56.37 -55.95 -101.01
C LYS A 396 55.53 -54.70 -100.70
N GLN A 397 54.36 -54.56 -101.33
CA GLN A 397 53.39 -53.49 -101.01
C GLN A 397 52.77 -53.68 -99.62
N LEU A 398 52.48 -54.90 -99.21
CA LEU A 398 51.93 -55.21 -97.89
C LEU A 398 52.96 -54.92 -96.79
N GLU A 399 54.25 -55.14 -97.03
CA GLU A 399 55.32 -54.81 -96.08
C GLU A 399 55.53 -53.30 -95.92
N GLU A 400 55.57 -52.53 -97.02
CA GLU A 400 55.68 -51.06 -96.97
C GLU A 400 54.44 -50.41 -96.37
N GLU A 401 53.24 -50.87 -96.75
CA GLU A 401 51.97 -50.39 -96.19
C GLU A 401 51.83 -50.80 -94.71
N ALA A 402 52.30 -51.98 -94.32
CA ALA A 402 52.35 -52.39 -92.91
C ALA A 402 53.35 -51.55 -92.10
N GLN A 403 54.54 -51.22 -92.63
CA GLN A 403 55.50 -50.36 -91.95
C GLN A 403 54.97 -48.92 -91.80
N ALA A 404 54.42 -48.33 -92.86
CA ALA A 404 53.81 -47.00 -92.82
C ALA A 404 52.60 -46.94 -91.88
N LYS A 405 51.73 -47.96 -91.90
CA LYS A 405 50.59 -48.07 -90.98
C LYS A 405 51.02 -48.27 -89.54
N ARG A 406 52.15 -48.95 -89.28
CA ARG A 406 52.70 -49.16 -87.93
C ARG A 406 53.36 -47.90 -87.36
N LEU A 407 54.05 -47.12 -88.19
CA LEU A 407 54.58 -45.79 -87.83
C LEU A 407 53.44 -44.78 -87.60
N ALA A 408 52.48 -44.69 -88.52
CA ALA A 408 51.32 -43.81 -88.38
C ALA A 408 50.44 -44.17 -87.16
N LEU A 409 50.26 -45.47 -86.86
CA LEU A 409 49.55 -45.92 -85.66
C LEU A 409 50.33 -45.58 -84.38
N ARG A 410 51.66 -45.59 -84.42
CA ARG A 410 52.52 -45.21 -83.29
C ARG A 410 52.44 -43.70 -83.04
N GLU A 411 52.61 -42.88 -84.07
CA GLU A 411 52.47 -41.42 -83.97
C GLU A 411 51.05 -41.00 -83.57
N ALA A 412 50.00 -41.63 -84.13
CA ALA A 412 48.62 -41.36 -83.73
C ALA A 412 48.35 -41.78 -82.27
N ARG A 413 48.90 -42.92 -81.81
CA ARG A 413 48.80 -43.33 -80.40
C ARG A 413 49.56 -42.41 -79.46
N ASP A 414 50.70 -41.89 -79.89
CA ASP A 414 51.51 -40.98 -79.08
C ASP A 414 50.85 -39.59 -78.99
N ILE A 415 50.24 -39.09 -80.08
CA ILE A 415 49.42 -37.86 -80.08
C ILE A 415 48.14 -38.03 -79.26
N GLU A 416 47.45 -39.17 -79.35
CA GLU A 416 46.24 -39.44 -78.58
C GLU A 416 46.55 -39.60 -77.07
N ARG A 417 47.67 -40.25 -76.73
CA ARG A 417 48.17 -40.32 -75.35
C ARG A 417 48.55 -38.94 -74.82
N ALA A 418 49.20 -38.10 -75.62
CA ALA A 418 49.52 -36.72 -75.24
C ALA A 418 48.25 -35.88 -75.00
N LYS A 419 47.25 -35.96 -75.89
CA LYS A 419 45.96 -35.26 -75.70
C LYS A 419 45.17 -35.77 -74.50
N LYS A 420 45.12 -37.09 -74.28
CA LYS A 420 44.50 -37.68 -73.08
C LYS A 420 45.22 -37.28 -71.80
N GLN A 421 46.56 -37.20 -71.81
CA GLN A 421 47.34 -36.72 -70.67
C GLN A 421 47.12 -35.23 -70.39
N GLU A 422 47.02 -34.40 -71.42
CA GLU A 422 46.77 -32.96 -71.30
C GLU A 422 45.33 -32.69 -70.80
N GLU A 423 44.33 -33.41 -71.33
CA GLU A 423 42.95 -33.31 -70.87
C GLU A 423 42.78 -33.85 -69.43
N ALA A 424 43.45 -34.96 -69.09
CA ALA A 424 43.48 -35.47 -67.72
C ALA A 424 44.16 -34.49 -66.75
N ARG A 425 45.25 -33.83 -67.16
CA ARG A 425 45.90 -32.77 -66.37
C ARG A 425 44.97 -31.58 -66.14
N ARG A 426 44.29 -31.09 -67.18
CA ARG A 426 43.31 -29.98 -67.05
C ARG A 426 42.13 -30.33 -66.15
N ARG A 427 41.57 -31.55 -66.26
CA ARG A 427 40.50 -32.00 -65.35
C ARG A 427 40.98 -32.12 -63.91
N LEU A 428 42.21 -32.55 -63.70
CA LEU A 428 42.80 -32.69 -62.36
C LEU A 428 43.12 -31.31 -61.74
N GLU A 429 43.58 -30.35 -62.54
CA GLU A 429 43.75 -28.95 -62.11
C GLU A 429 42.43 -28.28 -61.78
N GLN A 430 41.38 -28.45 -62.61
CA GLN A 430 40.05 -27.93 -62.31
C GLN A 430 39.45 -28.55 -61.05
N ARG A 431 39.56 -29.87 -60.87
CA ARG A 431 39.13 -30.54 -59.64
C ARG A 431 39.92 -30.08 -58.42
N LYS A 432 41.22 -29.83 -58.55
CA LYS A 432 42.05 -29.27 -57.47
C LYS A 432 41.61 -27.85 -57.10
N LEU A 433 41.39 -26.97 -58.09
CA LEU A 433 40.94 -25.61 -57.86
C LEU A 433 39.55 -25.54 -57.22
N GLU A 434 38.64 -26.42 -57.65
CA GLU A 434 37.29 -26.51 -57.11
C GLU A 434 37.27 -27.11 -55.69
N ALA A 435 38.11 -28.11 -55.43
CA ALA A 435 38.33 -28.66 -54.10
C ALA A 435 38.99 -27.64 -53.15
N GLU A 436 39.94 -26.85 -53.64
CA GLU A 436 40.60 -25.77 -52.87
C GLU A 436 39.62 -24.63 -52.56
N ARG A 437 38.75 -24.25 -53.51
CA ARG A 437 37.65 -23.30 -53.26
C ARG A 437 36.65 -23.82 -52.23
N ARG A 438 36.24 -25.08 -52.32
CA ARG A 438 35.34 -25.70 -51.33
C ARG A 438 35.99 -25.77 -49.95
N ALA A 439 37.25 -26.21 -49.87
CA ALA A 439 37.99 -26.25 -48.62
C ALA A 439 38.21 -24.84 -48.02
N ALA A 440 38.39 -23.80 -48.84
CA ALA A 440 38.48 -22.43 -48.38
C ALA A 440 37.15 -21.90 -47.82
N LEU A 441 36.03 -22.26 -48.46
CA LEU A 441 34.68 -21.92 -47.99
C LEU A 441 34.35 -22.63 -46.67
N GLU A 442 34.64 -23.92 -46.56
CA GLU A 442 34.46 -24.70 -45.33
C GLU A 442 35.34 -24.18 -44.18
N ARG A 443 36.60 -23.80 -44.46
CA ARG A 443 37.46 -23.16 -43.45
C ARG A 443 36.94 -21.80 -43.01
N ALA A 444 36.47 -20.97 -43.95
CA ALA A 444 35.89 -19.67 -43.61
C ALA A 444 34.59 -19.83 -42.80
N GLU A 445 33.76 -20.82 -43.12
CA GLU A 445 32.54 -21.13 -42.37
C GLU A 445 32.85 -21.65 -40.95
N GLN A 446 33.83 -22.55 -40.83
CA GLN A 446 34.34 -23.02 -39.53
C GLN A 446 34.92 -21.88 -38.69
N GLU A 447 35.71 -20.99 -39.29
CA GLU A 447 36.31 -19.85 -38.59
C GLU A 447 35.24 -18.85 -38.14
N ARG A 448 34.16 -18.65 -38.93
CA ARG A 448 33.00 -17.84 -38.50
C ARG A 448 32.24 -18.49 -37.35
N LEU A 449 32.00 -19.80 -37.41
CA LEU A 449 31.31 -20.54 -36.35
C LEU A 449 32.13 -20.57 -35.05
N GLU A 450 33.45 -20.71 -35.14
CA GLU A 450 34.35 -20.62 -33.99
C GLU A 450 34.43 -19.21 -33.42
N ALA A 451 34.45 -18.17 -34.26
CA ALA A 451 34.42 -16.79 -33.81
C ALA A 451 33.09 -16.45 -33.11
N GLU A 452 31.97 -16.97 -33.63
CA GLU A 452 30.64 -16.81 -33.02
C GLU A 452 30.56 -17.55 -31.68
N ARG A 453 31.05 -18.79 -31.60
CA ARG A 453 31.15 -19.53 -30.33
C ARG A 453 32.04 -18.83 -29.30
N ARG A 454 33.21 -18.31 -29.71
CA ARG A 454 34.10 -17.58 -28.79
C ARG A 454 33.45 -16.29 -28.29
N ALA A 455 32.74 -15.57 -29.17
CA ALA A 455 31.99 -14.38 -28.77
C ALA A 455 30.82 -14.72 -27.83
N GLU A 456 30.15 -15.85 -28.04
CA GLU A 456 29.08 -16.31 -27.16
C GLU A 456 29.61 -16.78 -25.80
N GLU A 457 30.70 -17.54 -25.78
CA GLU A 457 31.42 -17.94 -24.57
C GLU A 457 31.92 -16.71 -23.77
N GLU A 458 32.48 -15.69 -24.45
CA GLU A 458 32.92 -14.44 -23.81
C GLU A 458 31.75 -13.62 -23.25
N ARG A 459 30.60 -13.59 -23.95
CA ARG A 459 29.38 -12.94 -23.45
C ARG A 459 28.81 -13.65 -22.23
N ILE A 460 28.76 -14.98 -22.24
CA ILE A 460 28.33 -15.79 -21.08
C ILE A 460 29.26 -15.56 -19.89
N LEU A 461 30.57 -15.44 -20.13
CA LEU A 461 31.55 -15.20 -19.05
C LEU A 461 31.40 -13.80 -18.44
N LEU A 462 31.21 -12.77 -19.27
CA LEU A 462 30.92 -11.40 -18.85
C LEU A 462 29.59 -11.29 -18.09
N GLU A 463 28.57 -12.01 -18.51
CA GLU A 463 27.27 -12.03 -17.87
C GLU A 463 27.33 -12.79 -16.53
N ALA A 464 28.04 -13.91 -16.47
CA ALA A 464 28.31 -14.63 -15.23
C ALA A 464 29.13 -13.80 -14.23
N GLU A 465 30.13 -13.05 -14.69
CA GLU A 465 30.93 -12.16 -13.85
C GLU A 465 30.10 -10.99 -13.29
N LYS A 466 29.23 -10.40 -14.11
CA LYS A 466 28.27 -9.36 -13.66
C LYS A 466 27.29 -9.89 -12.63
N VAL A 467 26.73 -11.08 -12.84
CA VAL A 467 25.82 -11.73 -11.87
C VAL A 467 26.56 -12.02 -10.56
N ARG A 468 27.83 -12.47 -10.61
CA ARG A 468 28.64 -12.72 -9.42
C ARG A 468 28.90 -11.44 -8.64
N LEU A 469 29.31 -10.36 -9.31
CA LEU A 469 29.52 -9.04 -8.72
C LEU A 469 28.22 -8.48 -8.11
N GLU A 470 27.09 -8.67 -8.77
CA GLU A 470 25.79 -8.22 -8.25
C GLU A 470 25.34 -9.04 -7.04
N GLN A 471 25.57 -10.35 -7.02
CA GLN A 471 25.33 -11.20 -5.86
C GLN A 471 26.23 -10.83 -4.67
N GLU A 472 27.51 -10.53 -4.92
CA GLU A 472 28.45 -10.12 -3.90
C GLU A 472 28.08 -8.73 -3.32
N ARG A 473 27.64 -7.81 -4.18
CA ARG A 473 27.11 -6.49 -3.75
C ARG A 473 25.82 -6.63 -2.95
N LYS A 474 24.90 -7.52 -3.36
CA LYS A 474 23.67 -7.84 -2.61
C LYS A 474 23.98 -8.44 -1.24
N ARG A 475 24.94 -9.38 -1.16
CA ARG A 475 25.40 -9.94 0.13
C ARG A 475 26.00 -8.88 1.04
N GLN A 476 26.84 -7.98 0.51
CA GLN A 476 27.40 -6.89 1.30
C GLN A 476 26.34 -5.88 1.75
N GLU A 477 25.35 -5.58 0.91
CA GLU A 477 24.20 -4.73 1.29
C GLU A 477 23.33 -5.41 2.36
N GLU A 478 23.13 -6.72 2.27
CA GLU A 478 22.37 -7.52 3.22
C GLU A 478 23.09 -7.69 4.57
N GLU A 479 24.40 -7.94 4.56
CA GLU A 479 25.24 -7.94 5.76
C GLU A 479 25.23 -6.58 6.47
N LYS A 480 25.38 -5.48 5.71
CA LYS A 480 25.27 -4.12 6.27
C LYS A 480 23.87 -3.85 6.83
N ARG A 481 22.81 -4.33 6.19
CA ARG A 481 21.43 -4.21 6.71
C ARG A 481 21.27 -4.98 8.01
N ILE A 482 21.75 -6.21 8.08
CA ILE A 482 21.71 -7.05 9.29
C ILE A 482 22.52 -6.41 10.43
N GLU A 483 23.66 -5.79 10.12
CA GLU A 483 24.49 -5.11 11.12
C GLU A 483 23.84 -3.83 11.64
N ILE A 484 23.23 -3.03 10.76
CA ILE A 484 22.42 -1.86 11.15
C ILE A 484 21.19 -2.30 11.97
N GLU A 485 20.53 -3.40 11.59
CA GLU A 485 19.37 -3.93 12.32
C GLU A 485 19.76 -4.46 13.70
N LYS A 486 20.91 -5.13 13.83
CA LYS A 486 21.47 -5.55 15.12
C LYS A 486 21.82 -4.34 15.99
N GLN A 487 22.47 -3.33 15.45
CA GLN A 487 22.78 -2.09 16.18
C GLN A 487 21.50 -1.38 16.63
N ALA A 488 20.49 -1.28 15.76
CA ALA A 488 19.19 -0.70 16.10
C ALA A 488 18.45 -1.53 17.16
N ALA A 489 18.54 -2.86 17.12
CA ALA A 489 17.96 -3.74 18.12
C ALA A 489 18.66 -3.61 19.49
N GLU A 490 19.99 -3.49 19.51
CA GLU A 490 20.77 -3.25 20.73
C GLU A 490 20.47 -1.88 21.34
N GLU A 491 20.37 -0.83 20.52
CA GLU A 491 19.97 0.51 20.96
C GLU A 491 18.53 0.52 21.49
N ALA A 492 17.59 -0.15 20.81
CA ALA A 492 16.23 -0.31 21.27
C ALA A 492 16.15 -1.09 22.59
N HIS A 493 16.98 -2.12 22.77
CA HIS A 493 17.07 -2.87 24.02
C HIS A 493 17.64 -2.01 25.16
N LYS A 494 18.68 -1.20 24.90
CA LYS A 494 19.23 -0.23 25.87
C LYS A 494 18.19 0.81 26.26
N LEU A 495 17.42 1.34 25.30
CA LEU A 495 16.34 2.29 25.57
C LEU A 495 15.23 1.67 26.42
N LYS A 496 14.83 0.42 26.14
CA LYS A 496 13.85 -0.32 26.96
C LYS A 496 14.33 -0.49 28.40
N ILE A 497 15.59 -0.88 28.61
CA ILE A 497 16.16 -0.98 29.96
C ILE A 497 16.12 0.38 30.68
N ILE A 498 16.46 1.47 29.99
CA ILE A 498 16.42 2.82 30.56
C ILE A 498 14.97 3.23 30.90
N GLU A 499 13.99 2.89 30.07
CA GLU A 499 12.57 3.14 30.33
C GLU A 499 12.05 2.32 31.51
N GLU A 500 12.41 1.04 31.61
CA GLU A 500 12.09 0.17 32.74
C GLU A 500 12.72 0.69 34.04
N GLN A 501 13.97 1.15 34.02
CA GLN A 501 14.62 1.77 35.17
C GLN A 501 13.94 3.06 35.60
N LYS A 502 13.53 3.91 34.65
CA LYS A 502 12.76 5.14 34.95
C LYS A 502 11.38 4.82 35.52
N MET A 503 10.73 3.78 35.00
CA MET A 503 9.43 3.33 35.50
C MET A 503 9.55 2.74 36.91
N ALA A 504 10.58 1.94 37.17
CA ALA A 504 10.88 1.42 38.50
C ALA A 504 11.20 2.54 39.50
N ALA A 505 11.97 3.56 39.09
CA ALA A 505 12.26 4.73 39.93
C ALA A 505 11.00 5.55 40.26
N ARG A 506 10.08 5.71 39.29
CA ARG A 506 8.77 6.35 39.55
C ARG A 506 7.93 5.56 40.54
N ILE A 507 7.86 4.23 40.37
CA ILE A 507 7.12 3.36 41.30
C ILE A 507 7.74 3.44 42.71
N GLN A 508 9.07 3.49 42.83
CA GLN A 508 9.73 3.68 44.12
C GLN A 508 9.39 5.02 44.75
N GLN A 509 9.40 6.12 43.99
CA GLN A 509 8.99 7.44 44.49
C GLN A 509 7.52 7.45 44.94
N GLU A 510 6.61 6.86 44.16
CA GLU A 510 5.19 6.74 44.54
C GLU A 510 5.01 5.91 45.82
N MET A 511 5.78 4.82 45.98
CA MET A 511 5.76 4.00 47.19
C MET A 511 6.32 4.74 48.42
N GLU A 512 7.37 5.55 48.25
CA GLU A 512 7.93 6.40 49.31
C GLU A 512 6.95 7.50 49.72
N GLU A 513 6.30 8.17 48.75
CA GLU A 513 5.25 9.15 49.03
C GLU A 513 4.04 8.52 49.73
N TYR A 514 3.63 7.33 49.30
CA TYR A 514 2.56 6.57 49.95
C TYR A 514 2.91 6.22 51.40
N LYS A 515 4.13 5.74 51.63
CA LYS A 515 4.62 5.43 52.98
C LYS A 515 4.68 6.67 53.86
N ALA A 516 5.16 7.80 53.34
CA ALA A 516 5.20 9.07 54.07
C ALA A 516 3.80 9.59 54.42
N ARG A 517 2.80 9.41 53.53
CA ARG A 517 1.39 9.70 53.84
C ARG A 517 0.88 8.83 54.97
N LEU A 518 1.16 7.53 54.92
CA LEU A 518 0.74 6.59 55.96
C LEU A 518 1.33 6.96 57.32
N GLU A 519 2.63 7.25 57.38
CA GLU A 519 3.31 7.71 58.61
C GLU A 519 2.73 9.04 59.13
N SER A 520 2.31 9.94 58.24
CA SER A 520 1.66 11.20 58.63
C SER A 520 0.25 10.98 59.18
N GLU A 521 -0.50 10.02 58.63
CA GLU A 521 -1.82 9.65 59.13
C GLU A 521 -1.73 8.90 60.47
N GLU A 522 -0.77 7.99 60.62
CA GLU A 522 -0.50 7.30 61.89
C GLU A 522 -0.20 8.30 63.01
N LYS A 523 0.69 9.28 62.76
CA LYS A 523 0.98 10.36 63.72
C LYS A 523 -0.26 11.20 64.06
N ARG A 524 -1.13 11.46 63.08
CA ARG A 524 -2.41 12.16 63.34
C ARG A 524 -3.34 11.34 64.21
N ILE A 525 -3.47 10.04 63.95
CA ILE A 525 -4.31 9.13 64.73
C ILE A 525 -3.78 9.01 66.16
N GLU A 526 -2.45 8.92 66.35
CA GLU A 526 -1.82 8.91 67.67
C GLU A 526 -2.12 10.20 68.45
N LEU A 527 -2.00 11.36 67.83
CA LEU A 527 -2.34 12.65 68.45
C LEU A 527 -3.83 12.73 68.82
N GLU A 528 -4.73 12.30 67.93
CA GLU A 528 -6.17 12.24 68.22
C GLU A 528 -6.49 11.27 69.37
N LEU A 529 -5.78 10.15 69.47
CA LEU A 529 -5.93 9.19 70.55
C LEU A 529 -5.49 9.79 71.89
N ILE A 530 -4.35 10.48 71.93
CA ILE A 530 -3.85 11.19 73.10
C ILE A 530 -4.86 12.26 73.54
N GLU A 531 -5.37 13.07 72.61
CA GLU A 531 -6.36 14.11 72.92
C GLU A 531 -7.67 13.51 73.45
N ARG A 532 -8.12 12.38 72.90
CA ARG A 532 -9.26 11.61 73.45
C ARG A 532 -9.00 11.11 74.87
N GLN A 533 -7.80 10.57 75.14
CA GLN A 533 -7.44 10.12 76.49
C GLN A 533 -7.43 11.27 77.48
N GLU A 534 -6.83 12.42 77.13
CA GLU A 534 -6.85 13.60 77.99
C GLU A 534 -8.27 14.10 78.27
N ASN A 535 -9.12 14.15 77.24
CA ASN A 535 -10.51 14.55 77.39
C ASN A 535 -11.33 13.56 78.24
N TYR A 536 -11.04 12.26 78.15
CA TYR A 536 -11.63 11.24 79.01
C TYR A 536 -11.24 11.46 80.48
N TRP A 537 -9.95 11.67 80.76
CA TRP A 537 -9.46 11.93 82.11
C TRP A 537 -9.98 13.24 82.70
N LYS A 538 -10.08 14.30 81.89
CA LYS A 538 -10.73 15.56 82.30
C LYS A 538 -12.18 15.34 82.71
N LYS A 539 -12.96 14.60 81.91
CA LYS A 539 -14.36 14.26 82.24
C LYS A 539 -14.48 13.39 83.49
N GLN A 540 -13.60 12.40 83.68
CA GLN A 540 -13.57 11.59 84.90
C GLN A 540 -13.29 12.44 86.14
N LYS A 541 -12.32 13.34 86.06
CA LYS A 541 -11.99 14.27 87.16
C LYS A 541 -13.15 15.23 87.46
N GLU A 542 -13.83 15.74 86.44
CA GLU A 542 -15.02 16.58 86.61
C GLU A 542 -16.18 15.81 87.25
N LEU A 543 -16.41 14.57 86.84
CA LEU A 543 -17.42 13.69 87.42
C LEU A 543 -17.12 13.43 88.90
N GLN A 544 -15.88 13.10 89.23
CA GLN A 544 -15.43 12.87 90.61
C GLN A 544 -15.63 14.12 91.47
N LEU A 545 -15.30 15.30 90.93
CA LEU A 545 -15.51 16.57 91.61
C LEU A 545 -17.01 16.83 91.86
N ARG A 546 -17.88 16.53 90.88
CA ARG A 546 -19.34 16.66 91.04
C ARG A 546 -19.88 15.71 92.10
N LEU A 547 -19.42 14.47 92.12
CA LEU A 547 -19.82 13.47 93.11
C LEU A 547 -19.43 13.93 94.52
N GLN A 548 -18.22 14.47 94.68
CA GLN A 548 -17.76 15.02 95.95
C GLN A 548 -18.59 16.24 96.39
N VAL A 549 -18.97 17.11 95.47
CA VAL A 549 -19.88 18.24 95.76
C VAL A 549 -21.29 17.76 96.14
N GLU A 550 -21.80 16.70 95.54
CA GLU A 550 -23.08 16.09 95.94
C GLU A 550 -23.00 15.45 97.33
N ASP A 551 -21.92 14.72 97.62
CA ASP A 551 -21.65 14.17 98.96
C ASP A 551 -21.51 15.26 100.03
N ASP A 552 -20.90 16.39 99.69
CA ASP A 552 -20.80 17.51 100.63
C ASP A 552 -22.16 18.19 100.84
N LYS A 553 -23.00 18.29 99.78
CA LYS A 553 -24.38 18.78 99.91
C LYS A 553 -25.25 17.87 100.76
N THR A 554 -25.14 16.54 100.59
CA THR A 554 -25.91 15.59 101.42
C THR A 554 -25.48 15.69 102.88
N LYS A 555 -24.18 15.76 103.18
CA LYS A 555 -23.68 15.99 104.55
C LYS A 555 -24.14 17.31 105.14
N ILE A 556 -24.17 18.39 104.35
CA ILE A 556 -24.71 19.69 104.80
C ILE A 556 -26.20 19.56 105.11
N PHE A 557 -26.96 18.91 104.23
CA PHE A 557 -28.40 18.69 104.43
C PHE A 557 -28.69 17.83 105.67
N GLU A 558 -27.91 16.78 105.92
CA GLU A 558 -27.99 15.97 107.15
C GLU A 558 -27.70 16.80 108.41
N LYS A 559 -26.70 17.68 108.37
CA LYS A 559 -26.43 18.61 109.47
C LYS A 559 -27.59 19.58 109.66
N GLU A 560 -28.09 20.20 108.59
CA GLU A 560 -29.22 21.13 108.65
C GLU A 560 -30.47 20.46 109.22
N THR A 561 -30.84 19.28 108.72
CA THR A 561 -31.98 18.51 109.23
C THR A 561 -31.80 18.13 110.70
N PHE A 562 -30.59 17.73 111.12
CA PHE A 562 -30.27 17.50 112.52
C PHE A 562 -30.46 18.77 113.37
N TYR A 563 -29.93 19.92 112.94
CA TYR A 563 -30.13 21.20 113.61
C TYR A 563 -31.61 21.59 113.69
N PHE A 564 -32.35 21.50 112.58
CA PHE A 564 -33.79 21.78 112.55
C PHE A 564 -34.58 20.84 113.46
N SER A 565 -34.21 19.56 113.54
CA SER A 565 -34.84 18.60 114.45
C SER A 565 -34.64 18.98 115.92
N LYS A 566 -33.44 19.47 116.28
CA LYS A 566 -33.12 19.96 117.63
C LYS A 566 -33.92 21.21 117.96
N VAL A 567 -33.96 22.18 117.05
CA VAL A 567 -34.77 23.41 117.21
C VAL A 567 -36.25 23.08 117.39
N LYS A 568 -36.82 22.19 116.56
CA LYS A 568 -38.22 21.74 116.71
C LYS A 568 -38.48 21.07 118.06
N LYS A 569 -37.53 20.28 118.57
CA LYS A 569 -37.64 19.65 119.89
C LYS A 569 -37.62 20.70 121.01
N ASP A 570 -36.75 21.70 120.90
CA ASP A 570 -36.67 22.81 121.86
C ASP A 570 -37.94 23.69 121.82
N GLU A 571 -38.49 23.97 120.63
CA GLU A 571 -39.78 24.65 120.48
C GLU A 571 -40.94 23.84 121.06
N LYS A 572 -40.99 22.52 120.81
CA LYS A 572 -41.98 21.63 121.42
C LYS A 572 -41.87 21.63 122.94
N ASN A 573 -40.66 21.64 123.49
CA ASN A 573 -40.42 21.75 124.93
C ASN A 573 -40.87 23.12 125.49
N LYS A 574 -40.71 24.21 124.73
CA LYS A 574 -41.26 25.52 125.10
C LYS A 574 -42.79 25.55 125.05
N MET A 575 -43.39 24.98 124.00
CA MET A 575 -44.85 24.88 123.84
C MET A 575 -45.49 24.03 124.94
N THR A 576 -44.90 22.89 125.29
CA THR A 576 -45.38 22.06 126.41
C THR A 576 -45.26 22.79 127.75
N LYS A 577 -44.18 23.55 127.99
CA LYS A 577 -44.09 24.45 129.16
C LYS A 577 -45.18 25.52 129.16
N LEU A 578 -45.46 26.14 128.01
CA LEU A 578 -46.55 27.11 127.87
C LEU A 578 -47.93 26.46 128.09
N GLU A 579 -48.15 25.23 127.63
CA GLU A 579 -49.37 24.47 127.91
C GLU A 579 -49.52 24.13 129.39
N MET A 580 -48.44 23.74 130.08
CA MET A 580 -48.47 23.57 131.54
C MET A 580 -48.85 24.87 132.23
N LEU A 581 -48.25 26.00 131.81
CA LEU A 581 -48.53 27.33 132.35
C LEU A 581 -49.98 27.77 132.08
N ARG A 582 -50.49 27.47 130.88
CA ARG A 582 -51.89 27.69 130.51
C ARG A 582 -52.83 26.83 131.35
N ASN A 583 -52.50 25.56 131.59
CA ASN A 583 -53.31 24.67 132.41
C ASN A 583 -53.27 25.06 133.88
N THR A 584 -52.15 25.55 134.41
CA THR A 584 -52.10 26.11 135.77
C THR A 584 -52.93 27.39 135.88
N LEU A 585 -52.89 28.27 134.88
CA LEU A 585 -53.74 29.47 134.83
C LEU A 585 -55.23 29.10 134.72
N ARG A 586 -55.57 28.11 133.88
CA ARG A 586 -56.93 27.59 133.73
C ARG A 586 -57.44 26.97 135.01
N ASN A 587 -56.62 26.17 135.71
CA ASN A 587 -56.99 25.57 136.98
C ASN A 587 -57.12 26.62 138.09
N ALA A 588 -56.30 27.68 138.10
CA ALA A 588 -56.48 28.82 139.01
C ALA A 588 -57.80 29.57 138.73
N MET A 589 -58.15 29.81 137.46
CA MET A 589 -59.42 30.43 137.07
C MET A 589 -60.65 29.55 137.35
N ILE A 590 -60.51 28.23 137.33
CA ILE A 590 -61.59 27.29 137.68
C ILE A 590 -61.86 27.25 139.20
N VAL A 591 -60.87 27.57 140.03
CA VAL A 591 -61.01 27.57 141.50
C VAL A 591 -61.71 28.82 142.03
N GLU A 592 -61.56 29.98 141.39
CA GLU A 592 -62.21 31.22 141.86
C GLU A 592 -63.68 31.37 141.45
N HIS A 593 -64.17 30.61 140.46
CA HIS A 593 -65.58 30.70 140.01
C HIS A 593 -66.47 29.53 140.46
N TYR A 594 -66.07 28.70 141.44
CA TYR A 594 -66.90 27.60 141.95
C TYR A 594 -68.13 28.04 142.77
N GLN A 595 -68.34 29.35 142.98
CA GLN A 595 -69.58 29.91 143.56
C GLN A 595 -70.45 30.67 142.54
N GLU A 596 -69.94 30.97 141.34
CA GLU A 596 -70.71 31.65 140.28
C GLU A 596 -71.15 30.69 139.15
N ILE A 597 -70.66 29.44 139.18
CA ILE A 597 -71.03 28.39 138.23
C ILE A 597 -72.46 27.86 138.45
N GLU A 598 -73.05 27.97 139.64
CA GLU A 598 -74.42 27.47 139.88
C GLU A 598 -75.53 28.45 139.43
N SER A 599 -75.29 29.75 139.30
CA SER A 599 -76.35 30.70 138.94
C SER A 599 -76.46 31.01 137.45
N ILE A 600 -75.46 30.64 136.64
CA ILE A 600 -75.44 30.88 135.18
C ILE A 600 -75.69 29.59 134.39
N LEU A 601 -75.59 28.42 135.04
CA LEU A 601 -76.05 27.14 134.48
C LEU A 601 -77.58 27.05 134.27
N GLU A 602 -78.34 28.07 134.69
CA GLU A 602 -79.79 28.12 134.58
C GLU A 602 -80.34 29.20 133.62
N SER A 603 -79.47 29.97 132.95
CA SER A 603 -79.88 30.92 131.90
C SER A 603 -79.35 30.53 130.51
N ALA A 604 -80.24 29.86 129.77
CA ALA A 604 -80.26 29.72 128.31
C ALA A 604 -79.26 28.75 127.66
N LYS A 605 -79.67 27.46 127.65
CA LYS A 605 -79.58 26.64 126.44
C LYS A 605 -80.18 27.40 125.26
N GLU A 606 -79.41 27.66 124.20
CA GLU A 606 -79.88 27.56 122.80
C GLU A 606 -78.74 27.64 121.76
N HIS A 607 -78.83 26.70 120.81
CA HIS A 607 -78.27 26.64 119.45
C HIS A 607 -76.75 26.50 119.18
N TYR A 608 -76.40 25.29 118.70
CA TYR A 608 -75.49 25.12 117.57
C TYR A 608 -76.32 24.98 116.29
N SER A 609 -75.81 25.41 115.13
CA SER A 609 -76.38 25.03 113.82
C SER A 609 -75.32 24.40 112.91
N GLU A 610 -75.69 23.25 112.34
CA GLU A 610 -74.89 22.42 111.41
C GLU A 610 -74.64 23.05 110.03
N GLU A 611 -75.15 24.26 109.77
CA GLU A 611 -75.03 24.92 108.46
C GLU A 611 -73.65 25.57 108.25
N GLN A 612 -72.98 26.01 109.32
CA GLN A 612 -71.63 26.58 109.23
C GLN A 612 -70.52 25.53 108.98
N LEU A 613 -70.80 24.26 109.22
CA LEU A 613 -69.90 23.13 108.92
C LEU A 613 -70.00 22.66 107.46
N LYS A 614 -71.03 23.07 106.71
CA LYS A 614 -71.18 22.80 105.27
C LYS A 614 -70.47 23.82 104.39
N GLU A 615 -70.42 25.10 104.78
CA GLU A 615 -69.70 26.15 104.05
C GLU A 615 -68.17 25.94 104.08
N ILE A 616 -67.61 25.52 105.21
CA ILE A 616 -66.17 25.26 105.36
C ILE A 616 -65.72 24.07 104.49
N ARG A 617 -66.58 23.07 104.26
CA ARG A 617 -66.30 21.95 103.34
C ARG A 617 -66.44 22.33 101.86
N ALA A 618 -67.17 23.39 101.53
CA ALA A 618 -67.33 23.87 100.16
C ALA A 618 -66.11 24.69 99.69
N GLU A 619 -65.49 25.47 100.59
CA GLU A 619 -64.29 26.27 100.28
C GLU A 619 -63.05 25.41 100.00
N ILE A 620 -62.90 24.27 100.68
CA ILE A 620 -61.77 23.34 100.47
C ILE A 620 -61.85 22.67 99.08
N LYS A 621 -63.06 22.38 98.57
CA LYS A 621 -63.24 21.81 97.22
C LYS A 621 -63.01 22.83 96.09
N ALA A 622 -63.14 24.13 96.37
CA ALA A 622 -62.91 25.18 95.38
C ALA A 622 -61.41 25.48 95.17
N THR A 623 -60.59 25.31 96.21
CA THR A 623 -59.15 25.56 96.17
C THR A 623 -58.38 24.46 95.43
N GLU A 624 -58.76 23.18 95.57
CA GLU A 624 -58.15 22.06 94.83
C GLU A 624 -58.35 22.16 93.30
N LYS A 625 -59.52 22.62 92.84
CA LYS A 625 -59.81 22.83 91.40
C LYS A 625 -59.03 23.99 90.78
N ALA A 626 -58.56 24.95 91.58
CA ALA A 626 -57.77 26.09 91.11
C ALA A 626 -56.28 25.72 90.89
N GLU A 627 -55.74 24.79 91.68
CA GLU A 627 -54.36 24.31 91.54
C GLU A 627 -54.18 23.37 90.34
N GLU A 628 -55.19 22.55 90.03
CA GLU A 628 -55.15 21.64 88.87
C GLU A 628 -55.12 22.40 87.53
N LYS A 629 -55.79 23.57 87.45
CA LYS A 629 -55.72 24.49 86.30
C LYS A 629 -54.35 25.18 86.16
N LYS A 630 -53.61 25.40 87.25
CA LYS A 630 -52.25 25.96 87.22
C LYS A 630 -51.20 24.94 86.74
N ARG A 631 -51.37 23.66 87.04
CA ARG A 631 -50.50 22.57 86.53
C ARG A 631 -50.60 22.41 85.00
N LYS A 632 -51.81 22.33 84.44
CA LYS A 632 -52.05 22.20 82.98
C LYS A 632 -51.55 23.42 82.16
N LYS A 633 -51.46 24.62 82.76
CA LYS A 633 -50.89 25.83 82.11
C LYS A 633 -49.35 25.83 82.05
N LYS A 634 -48.66 25.11 82.94
CA LYS A 634 -47.18 24.99 82.95
C LYS A 634 -46.68 23.97 81.92
N GLU A 635 -47.39 22.86 81.72
CA GLU A 635 -47.04 21.84 80.71
C GLU A 635 -47.13 22.37 79.27
N ASN A 636 -48.15 23.17 78.94
CA ASN A 636 -48.29 23.79 77.62
C ASN A 636 -47.22 24.87 77.31
N LYS A 637 -46.57 25.44 78.33
CA LYS A 637 -45.47 26.42 78.16
C LYS A 637 -44.14 25.74 77.86
N GLY A 638 -43.94 24.49 78.32
CA GLY A 638 -42.76 23.68 78.00
C GLY A 638 -42.74 23.16 76.56
N ARG A 639 -43.90 22.78 76.01
CA ARG A 639 -44.02 22.26 74.63
C ARG A 639 -43.75 23.31 73.55
N LYS A 640 -44.07 24.59 73.79
CA LYS A 640 -43.80 25.71 72.85
C LYS A 640 -42.31 26.08 72.76
N ASN A 641 -41.55 25.95 73.85
CA ASN A 641 -40.12 26.29 73.87
C ASN A 641 -39.21 25.21 73.25
N GLY A 642 -39.68 23.95 73.16
CA GLY A 642 -38.97 22.87 72.47
C GLY A 642 -39.02 22.98 70.94
N LEU A 643 -40.15 23.45 70.38
CA LEU A 643 -40.35 23.59 68.93
C LEU A 643 -39.59 24.77 68.30
N GLN A 644 -39.24 25.81 69.07
CA GLN A 644 -38.42 26.94 68.59
C GLN A 644 -36.90 26.66 68.54
N LYS A 645 -36.40 25.64 69.24
CA LYS A 645 -34.97 25.25 69.18
C LYS A 645 -34.64 24.31 68.02
N LEU A 646 -35.61 23.59 67.48
CA LEU A 646 -35.42 22.68 66.33
C LEU A 646 -35.44 23.40 64.97
N THR A 647 -36.13 24.54 64.85
CA THR A 647 -36.20 25.32 63.61
C THR A 647 -34.98 26.21 63.36
N GLY A 648 -34.18 26.52 64.38
CA GLY A 648 -32.93 27.30 64.25
C GLY A 648 -31.71 26.51 63.78
N LEU A 649 -31.76 25.17 63.77
CA LEU A 649 -30.64 24.31 63.37
C LEU A 649 -30.68 23.86 61.90
N PHE A 650 -31.82 24.02 61.22
CA PHE A 650 -31.96 23.67 59.79
C PHE A 650 -31.66 24.81 58.82
N SER A 651 -31.51 26.07 59.29
CA SER A 651 -31.29 27.23 58.40
C SER A 651 -29.80 27.60 58.19
N LYS A 652 -28.85 26.85 58.78
CA LYS A 652 -27.40 27.15 58.70
C LYS A 652 -26.58 26.16 57.87
N LYS A 653 -27.19 25.13 57.26
CA LYS A 653 -26.48 24.11 56.47
C LYS A 653 -26.62 24.23 54.95
N ASP A 654 -27.51 25.08 54.43
CA ASP A 654 -27.77 25.18 52.98
C ASP A 654 -27.27 26.49 52.34
N LYS A 655 -26.35 27.22 52.97
CA LYS A 655 -25.79 28.48 52.42
C LYS A 655 -24.31 28.51 52.07
N ASP A 656 -23.57 27.42 52.27
CA ASP A 656 -22.11 27.39 52.01
C ASP A 656 -21.69 26.48 50.82
N ILE A 657 -22.59 26.13 49.89
CA ILE A 657 -22.25 25.25 48.74
C ILE A 657 -22.42 25.93 47.35
N ILE A 658 -22.79 27.21 47.26
CA ILE A 658 -22.84 27.91 45.96
C ILE A 658 -22.15 29.26 46.06
N GLU A 659 -20.81 29.25 46.14
CA GLU A 659 -19.90 30.30 45.66
C GLU A 659 -18.43 29.92 45.97
N ASN A 660 -17.83 29.12 45.07
CA ASN A 660 -16.40 28.97 44.75
C ASN A 660 -16.29 27.66 43.93
N LYS A 661 -15.90 27.69 42.64
CA LYS A 661 -14.50 27.68 42.17
C LYS A 661 -13.61 26.72 42.94
#